data_AF-A0A5N6NXY8-F1
#
_entry.id   AF-A0A5N6NXY8-F1
#
_cell.length_a   1.000
_cell.length_b   1.000
_cell.length_c   1.000
_cell.angle_alpha   90.00
_cell.angle_beta   90.00
_cell.angle_gamma   90.00
#
_symmetry.space_group_name_H-M   'P 1'
#
loop_
_entity.id
_entity.type
_entity.pdbx_description
1 polymer ?
#
loop_
_entity_poly.entity_id
_entity_poly.type
_entity_poly.pdbx_seq_one_letter_code
_entity_poly.pdbx_strand_id
1 'polypeptide(L)'
;MLATLTLKTYDSLQIGSKNRQQELKIGSRNQQMTELQLLIASNEAPPLSVVAVAKLAAVSLTVHPTLTAASPPILVLANGMKLHGVNVLVRYLGRTSSTIPSLYERDALETAQIDEWLDYAAIFSSGSEYEGACKYVDGYLLHRTFLVGQSLSVADVVVWSYLAGAGKRWESLMKSKKYQNLVRWYNMITTEHAVILDQLTATYTKKKESAPVKTKETEHGTSSNKQIVSNRPEVDLPDAEVGKVCLRFAPEPSGYLHIGHSKAALMNQYFAQRYNGSVIVRFDDTNPAKESNEFVDNLLIDIKTLGINYEKVTYTSDYFPQLMEMAEKLIKEKKAYVDDTPREQMQKERMDGIDSKCRNNSVDENLRLWKEMIAGSERGLQCCLRGKLDMQDPNKSLRDPVYYRCNPIPHHRIGSKYKIYPTYDFACPFVDSVEGITHALRSSEYHDRNAQYYRIQEDMGLRKVHIYEFSRLNMVYTLLSKRKLLWFVQNGKVDGWDDARFPTVQGIVRRGLQVEALIQFILEQGASKNLNLMEWDKLWNINKKIIDPVCPRHTAILEERRVLLTLTNGPESPFVRVVPKHKKYANAGEKATTFTKKIWIEQADAMAISVDEEITLMDWGNAIIKEINKGPEGIVTELIGVLHLEGSVKTTKLKLTWLPEIDELVPTTLVEFGYLITKKKKQVWSSLLTPTEPPPSTPSSPVPTSIASWLHCRSPPPSSPSPKGGSGR
;
A
#
# COMPACT_ATOMS: atom_id res chain seq x y z
N MET A 1 3.15 53.71 -35.06
CA MET A 1 3.44 53.30 -36.45
C MET A 1 3.84 51.84 -36.37
N LEU A 2 2.88 50.92 -36.34
CA LEU A 2 2.02 50.55 -37.48
C LEU A 2 2.90 50.13 -38.66
N ALA A 3 3.00 48.83 -38.89
CA ALA A 3 2.02 48.03 -39.61
C ALA A 3 2.23 48.13 -41.12
N THR A 4 1.84 47.04 -41.76
CA THR A 4 1.53 46.91 -43.19
C THR A 4 2.70 46.46 -44.07
N LEU A 5 2.36 45.45 -44.88
CA LEU A 5 3.08 44.83 -45.99
C LEU A 5 4.00 43.66 -45.57
N THR A 6 3.70 42.38 -45.88
CA THR A 6 2.75 41.90 -46.88
C THR A 6 2.40 40.42 -46.65
N LEU A 7 1.09 40.17 -46.69
CA LEU A 7 0.42 38.91 -47.00
C LEU A 7 1.07 38.17 -48.17
N LYS A 8 1.45 36.90 -47.95
CA LYS A 8 1.39 35.74 -48.87
C LYS A 8 2.37 34.65 -48.40
N THR A 9 1.95 33.77 -47.49
CA THR A 9 2.55 32.42 -47.27
C THR A 9 1.91 31.61 -46.12
N TYR A 10 0.63 31.81 -45.79
CA TYR A 10 -0.04 31.00 -44.76
C TYR A 10 -1.45 30.52 -45.15
N ASP A 11 -1.65 30.20 -46.43
CA ASP A 11 -2.92 29.66 -46.96
C ASP A 11 -2.76 28.31 -47.69
N SER A 12 -1.70 27.55 -47.41
CA SER A 12 -1.44 26.25 -48.05
C SER A 12 -1.31 25.05 -47.10
N LEU A 13 -1.78 25.17 -45.84
CA LEU A 13 -1.83 24.05 -44.88
C LEU A 13 -3.20 23.88 -44.17
N GLN A 14 -4.26 24.52 -44.66
CA GLN A 14 -5.63 24.39 -44.14
C GLN A 14 -6.57 23.47 -44.96
N ILE A 15 -6.01 22.63 -45.84
CA ILE A 15 -6.76 21.57 -46.56
C ILE A 15 -6.39 20.15 -46.05
N GLY A 16 -5.66 20.05 -44.93
CA GLY A 16 -5.22 18.77 -44.33
C GLY A 16 -5.92 18.36 -43.02
N SER A 17 -6.89 19.13 -42.50
CA SER A 17 -7.47 18.90 -41.17
C SER A 17 -8.96 18.53 -41.15
N LYS A 18 -9.64 18.45 -42.30
CA LYS A 18 -11.03 17.97 -42.40
C LYS A 18 -11.21 16.52 -42.89
N ASN A 19 -10.12 15.85 -43.31
CA ASN A 19 -10.14 14.42 -43.68
C ASN A 19 -9.48 13.49 -42.64
N ARG A 20 -9.13 13.99 -41.45
CA ARG A 20 -8.58 13.14 -40.36
C ARG A 20 -9.61 12.80 -39.27
N GLN A 21 -10.87 13.23 -39.44
CA GLN A 21 -12.01 12.89 -38.57
C GLN A 21 -13.07 12.01 -39.26
N GLN A 22 -12.78 11.48 -40.46
CA GLN A 22 -13.73 10.65 -41.23
C GLN A 22 -13.14 9.30 -41.70
N GLU A 23 -12.06 8.83 -41.06
CA GLU A 23 -11.49 7.48 -41.22
C GLU A 23 -11.22 6.75 -39.88
N LEU A 24 -12.00 7.06 -38.83
CA LEU A 24 -12.06 6.26 -37.59
C LEU A 24 -13.50 5.83 -37.24
N LYS A 25 -14.35 5.71 -38.26
CA LYS A 25 -15.68 5.10 -38.18
C LYS A 25 -15.83 4.01 -39.24
N ILE A 26 -15.01 2.96 -39.14
CA ILE A 26 -15.33 1.63 -39.69
C ILE A 26 -14.84 0.61 -38.66
N GLY A 27 -15.78 -0.06 -38.00
CA GLY A 27 -15.51 -1.26 -37.21
C GLY A 27 -15.42 -1.09 -35.70
N SER A 28 -16.49 -0.61 -35.05
CA SER A 28 -16.85 -1.09 -33.71
C SER A 28 -17.14 -2.60 -33.79
N ARG A 29 -16.11 -3.43 -33.75
CA ARG A 29 -16.22 -4.85 -33.41
C ARG A 29 -15.93 -4.97 -31.92
N ASN A 30 -16.85 -5.60 -31.20
CA ASN A 30 -16.64 -6.13 -29.86
C ASN A 30 -15.18 -6.56 -29.68
N GLN A 31 -14.42 -5.90 -28.81
CA GLN A 31 -13.26 -6.55 -28.22
C GLN A 31 -13.78 -7.53 -27.17
N GLN A 32 -14.33 -8.65 -27.65
CA GLN A 32 -14.09 -9.91 -26.95
C GLN A 32 -12.58 -10.02 -26.82
N MET A 33 -12.05 -10.26 -25.62
CA MET A 33 -10.67 -10.74 -25.52
C MET A 33 -10.58 -11.98 -26.39
N THR A 34 -9.94 -11.85 -27.55
CA THR A 34 -9.73 -12.95 -28.47
C THR A 34 -8.71 -13.88 -27.83
N GLU A 35 -9.21 -14.95 -27.23
CA GLU A 35 -8.41 -16.03 -26.65
C GLU A 35 -7.52 -16.64 -27.74
N LEU A 36 -6.21 -16.55 -27.56
CA LEU A 36 -5.25 -17.13 -28.49
C LEU A 36 -4.95 -18.56 -28.07
N GLN A 37 -4.85 -19.48 -29.04
CA GLN A 37 -4.56 -20.88 -28.77
C GLN A 37 -3.09 -21.19 -29.08
N LEU A 38 -2.35 -21.70 -28.10
CA LEU A 38 -0.98 -22.17 -28.25
C LEU A 38 -0.97 -23.69 -28.40
N LEU A 39 -0.75 -24.19 -29.62
CA LEU A 39 -0.57 -25.60 -29.90
C LEU A 39 0.88 -26.00 -29.67
N ILE A 40 1.12 -27.05 -28.89
CA ILE A 40 2.45 -27.59 -28.57
C ILE A 40 2.52 -29.10 -28.83
N ALA A 41 3.74 -29.64 -28.91
CA ALA A 41 3.94 -31.08 -29.03
C ALA A 41 3.41 -31.82 -27.78
N SER A 42 2.78 -32.98 -27.98
CA SER A 42 2.07 -33.70 -26.91
C SER A 42 2.94 -34.08 -25.70
N ASN A 43 4.26 -34.15 -25.88
CA ASN A 43 5.23 -34.58 -24.87
C ASN A 43 6.13 -33.43 -24.36
N GLU A 44 5.87 -32.18 -24.76
CA GLU A 44 6.69 -31.03 -24.39
C GLU A 44 5.93 -30.05 -23.49
N ALA A 45 6.66 -29.39 -22.59
CA ALA A 45 6.11 -28.26 -21.85
C ALA A 45 5.99 -27.04 -22.77
N PRO A 46 5.01 -26.14 -22.57
CA PRO A 46 4.94 -24.91 -23.34
C PRO A 46 6.24 -24.09 -23.17
N PRO A 47 6.76 -23.46 -24.23
CA PRO A 47 7.97 -22.67 -24.14
C PRO A 47 7.82 -21.55 -23.10
N LEU A 48 8.68 -21.55 -22.09
CA LEU A 48 8.60 -20.61 -20.97
C LEU A 48 8.65 -19.15 -21.45
N SER A 49 9.44 -18.86 -22.47
CA SER A 49 9.53 -17.54 -23.11
C SER A 49 8.20 -17.06 -23.70
N VAL A 50 7.45 -17.94 -24.37
CA VAL A 50 6.14 -17.60 -24.96
C VAL A 50 5.12 -17.33 -23.86
N VAL A 51 5.09 -18.17 -22.83
CA VAL A 51 4.17 -18.02 -21.71
C VAL A 51 4.51 -16.75 -20.89
N ALA A 52 5.78 -16.49 -20.64
CA ALA A 52 6.24 -15.31 -19.89
C ALA A 52 5.90 -14.01 -20.63
N VAL A 53 6.20 -13.92 -21.94
CA VAL A 53 5.88 -12.74 -22.75
C VAL A 53 4.37 -12.52 -22.85
N ALA A 54 3.58 -13.59 -23.05
CA ALA A 54 2.12 -13.45 -23.08
C ALA A 54 1.53 -12.94 -21.77
N LYS A 55 1.99 -13.48 -20.63
CA LYS A 55 1.56 -12.99 -19.31
C LYS A 55 1.95 -11.53 -19.10
N LEU A 56 3.19 -11.15 -19.46
CA LEU A 56 3.65 -9.76 -19.35
C LEU A 56 2.88 -8.82 -20.27
N ALA A 57 2.48 -9.29 -21.46
CA ALA A 57 1.66 -8.57 -22.43
C ALA A 57 0.15 -8.57 -22.10
N ALA A 58 -0.27 -9.20 -21.00
CA ALA A 58 -1.67 -9.44 -20.63
C ALA A 58 -2.51 -10.14 -21.72
N VAL A 59 -1.88 -11.02 -22.50
CA VAL A 59 -2.54 -11.81 -23.54
C VAL A 59 -2.96 -13.16 -22.97
N SER A 60 -4.25 -13.47 -23.05
CA SER A 60 -4.78 -14.77 -22.64
C SER A 60 -4.38 -15.86 -23.66
N LEU A 61 -3.63 -16.86 -23.19
CA LEU A 61 -3.19 -18.03 -23.96
C LEU A 61 -3.79 -19.31 -23.39
N THR A 62 -4.42 -20.11 -24.24
CA THR A 62 -4.87 -21.47 -23.91
C THR A 62 -3.99 -22.50 -24.59
N VAL A 63 -3.39 -23.41 -23.82
CA VAL A 63 -2.37 -24.35 -24.28
C VAL A 63 -3.01 -25.69 -24.66
N HIS A 64 -2.78 -26.16 -25.88
CA HIS A 64 -3.28 -27.45 -26.39
C HIS A 64 -2.12 -28.36 -26.83
N PRO A 65 -1.88 -29.49 -26.15
CA PRO A 65 -0.81 -30.43 -26.50
C PRO A 65 -1.23 -31.38 -27.63
N THR A 66 -1.41 -30.86 -28.84
CA THR A 66 -1.98 -31.59 -29.99
C THR A 66 -1.01 -31.85 -31.14
N LEU A 67 0.19 -31.27 -31.12
CA LEU A 67 1.17 -31.45 -32.21
C LEU A 67 1.97 -32.75 -32.04
N THR A 68 2.47 -33.27 -33.15
CA THR A 68 3.41 -34.39 -33.16
C THR A 68 4.76 -33.99 -32.56
N ALA A 69 5.48 -34.95 -32.00
CA ALA A 69 6.84 -34.73 -31.48
C ALA A 69 7.73 -34.07 -32.56
N ALA A 70 8.54 -33.09 -32.15
CA ALA A 70 9.43 -32.27 -32.99
C ALA A 70 8.76 -31.18 -33.88
N SER A 71 7.47 -30.88 -33.73
CA SER A 71 6.84 -29.72 -34.39
C SER A 71 7.08 -28.42 -33.60
N PRO A 72 7.41 -27.27 -34.24
CA PRO A 72 7.53 -25.99 -33.54
C PRO A 72 6.16 -25.54 -32.99
N PRO A 73 6.14 -24.77 -31.88
CA PRO A 73 4.89 -24.29 -31.29
C PRO A 73 4.14 -23.39 -32.26
N ILE A 74 2.81 -23.51 -32.27
CA ILE A 74 1.92 -22.79 -33.18
C ILE A 74 0.95 -21.92 -32.38
N LEU A 75 0.89 -20.64 -32.69
CA LEU A 75 -0.13 -19.73 -32.15
C LEU A 75 -1.25 -19.57 -33.18
N VAL A 76 -2.47 -19.93 -32.80
CA VAL A 76 -3.67 -19.75 -33.62
C VAL A 76 -4.38 -18.47 -33.17
N LEU A 77 -4.53 -17.54 -34.10
CA LEU A 77 -5.24 -16.28 -33.90
C LEU A 77 -6.74 -16.49 -34.02
N ALA A 78 -7.54 -15.57 -33.47
CA ALA A 78 -9.01 -15.69 -33.49
C ALA A 78 -9.64 -15.69 -34.90
N ASN A 79 -8.90 -15.23 -35.91
CA ASN A 79 -9.31 -15.31 -37.31
C ASN A 79 -8.88 -16.63 -38.01
N GLY A 80 -8.33 -17.59 -37.26
CA GLY A 80 -7.86 -18.89 -37.75
C GLY A 80 -6.45 -18.88 -38.35
N MET A 81 -5.79 -17.72 -38.46
CA MET A 81 -4.41 -17.64 -38.94
C MET A 81 -3.42 -18.25 -37.95
N LYS A 82 -2.32 -18.80 -38.44
CA LYS A 82 -1.32 -19.52 -37.64
C LYS A 82 0.06 -18.88 -37.75
N LEU A 83 0.72 -18.71 -36.61
CA LEU A 83 2.13 -18.30 -36.51
C LEU A 83 2.94 -19.46 -35.94
N HIS A 84 4.18 -19.63 -36.40
CA HIS A 84 5.00 -20.81 -36.10
C HIS A 84 6.35 -20.41 -35.52
N GLY A 85 6.76 -21.07 -34.43
CA GLY A 85 8.10 -20.97 -33.85
C GLY A 85 8.23 -19.90 -32.76
N VAL A 86 9.01 -20.23 -31.72
CA VAL A 86 9.14 -19.44 -30.47
C VAL A 86 9.42 -17.96 -30.74
N ASN A 87 10.44 -17.65 -31.55
CA ASN A 87 10.83 -16.26 -31.83
C ASN A 87 9.71 -15.48 -32.55
N VAL A 88 8.99 -16.10 -33.47
CA VAL A 88 7.83 -15.46 -34.14
C VAL A 88 6.71 -15.18 -33.13
N LEU A 89 6.45 -16.12 -32.21
CA LEU A 89 5.39 -15.97 -31.22
C LEU A 89 5.69 -14.86 -30.22
N VAL A 90 6.91 -14.81 -29.65
CA VAL A 90 7.28 -13.76 -28.68
C VAL A 90 7.31 -12.37 -29.34
N ARG A 91 7.72 -12.29 -30.61
CA ARG A 91 7.68 -11.05 -31.40
C ARG A 91 6.24 -10.56 -31.60
N TYR A 92 5.32 -11.46 -31.94
CA TYR A 92 3.91 -11.12 -32.10
C TYR A 92 3.31 -10.65 -30.76
N LEU A 93 3.49 -11.44 -29.71
CA LEU A 93 2.98 -11.13 -28.37
C LEU A 93 3.54 -9.81 -27.82
N GLY A 94 4.84 -9.55 -28.05
CA GLY A 94 5.49 -8.30 -27.67
C GLY A 94 4.94 -7.07 -28.39
N ARG A 95 4.57 -7.19 -29.67
CA ARG A 95 3.90 -6.11 -30.43
C ARG A 95 2.46 -5.87 -29.98
N THR A 96 1.78 -6.89 -29.48
CA THR A 96 0.39 -6.81 -29.01
C THR A 96 0.26 -6.43 -27.54
N SER A 97 1.37 -6.15 -26.85
CA SER A 97 1.39 -5.80 -25.43
C SER A 97 0.61 -4.52 -25.14
N SER A 98 -0.45 -4.62 -24.33
CA SER A 98 -1.25 -3.47 -23.86
C SER A 98 -0.80 -2.93 -22.50
N THR A 99 0.04 -3.68 -21.78
CA THR A 99 0.49 -3.40 -20.40
C THR A 99 1.86 -2.75 -20.35
N ILE A 100 2.78 -3.15 -21.22
CA ILE A 100 4.12 -2.59 -21.33
C ILE A 100 4.26 -1.98 -22.73
N PRO A 101 4.21 -0.64 -22.86
CA PRO A 101 4.46 0.02 -24.13
C PRO A 101 5.85 -0.31 -24.66
N SER A 102 5.96 -0.55 -25.97
CA SER A 102 7.24 -0.77 -26.66
C SER A 102 8.06 -1.97 -26.15
N LEU A 103 7.39 -3.05 -25.72
CA LEU A 103 8.04 -4.30 -25.30
C LEU A 103 8.86 -4.94 -26.44
N TYR A 104 8.46 -4.72 -27.70
CA TYR A 104 9.19 -5.16 -28.90
C TYR A 104 9.43 -4.04 -29.93
N GLU A 105 8.41 -3.26 -30.30
CA GLU A 105 8.56 -2.18 -31.31
C GLU A 105 9.02 -0.87 -30.67
N ARG A 106 10.25 -0.44 -31.04
CA ARG A 106 10.90 0.79 -30.59
C ARG A 106 11.42 1.56 -31.81
N ASP A 107 12.73 1.72 -31.95
CA ASP A 107 13.39 2.18 -33.17
C ASP A 107 14.03 1.00 -33.93
N ALA A 108 14.46 1.25 -35.17
CA ALA A 108 15.01 0.21 -36.05
C ALA A 108 16.26 -0.47 -35.49
N LEU A 109 17.10 0.25 -34.74
CA LEU A 109 18.31 -0.30 -34.14
C LEU A 109 17.97 -1.17 -32.94
N GLU A 110 17.15 -0.67 -32.01
CA GLU A 110 16.75 -1.44 -30.82
C GLU A 110 15.91 -2.67 -31.21
N THR A 111 15.02 -2.58 -32.20
CA THR A 111 14.28 -3.75 -32.68
C THR A 111 15.22 -4.79 -33.32
N ALA A 112 16.24 -4.39 -34.07
CA ALA A 112 17.25 -5.31 -34.60
C ALA A 112 18.08 -5.97 -33.48
N GLN A 113 18.43 -5.22 -32.43
CA GLN A 113 19.12 -5.76 -31.26
C GLN A 113 18.24 -6.76 -30.48
N ILE A 114 16.92 -6.51 -30.38
CA ILE A 114 16.00 -7.48 -29.79
C ILE A 114 16.03 -8.78 -30.59
N ASP A 115 15.98 -8.70 -31.92
CA ASP A 115 16.04 -9.88 -32.79
C ASP A 115 17.37 -10.65 -32.66
N GLU A 116 18.49 -9.94 -32.55
CA GLU A 116 19.80 -10.54 -32.27
C GLU A 116 19.78 -11.35 -30.96
N TRP A 117 19.23 -10.78 -29.88
CA TRP A 117 19.14 -11.46 -28.59
C TRP A 117 18.18 -12.66 -28.60
N LEU A 118 17.09 -12.58 -29.37
CA LEU A 118 16.16 -13.70 -29.55
C LEU A 118 16.83 -14.90 -30.23
N ASP A 119 17.69 -14.65 -31.21
CA ASP A 119 18.42 -15.71 -31.91
C ASP A 119 19.58 -16.24 -31.04
N TYR A 120 20.27 -15.36 -30.30
CA TYR A 120 21.34 -15.73 -29.38
C TYR A 120 20.85 -16.60 -28.19
N ALA A 121 19.64 -16.34 -27.68
CA ALA A 121 19.13 -17.00 -26.49
C ALA A 121 19.05 -18.53 -26.60
N ALA A 122 18.93 -19.08 -27.81
CA ALA A 122 18.93 -20.53 -28.06
C ALA A 122 20.23 -21.24 -27.62
N ILE A 123 21.36 -20.51 -27.55
CA ILE A 123 22.66 -21.07 -27.11
C ILE A 123 22.59 -21.54 -25.66
N PHE A 124 21.73 -20.97 -24.82
CA PHE A 124 21.50 -21.45 -23.45
C PHE A 124 20.87 -22.85 -23.38
N SER A 125 20.33 -23.38 -24.49
CA SER A 125 19.90 -24.77 -24.58
C SER A 125 21.02 -25.73 -24.98
N SER A 126 22.15 -25.23 -25.48
CA SER A 126 23.32 -26.02 -25.88
C SER A 126 24.14 -26.41 -24.65
N GLY A 127 24.19 -27.72 -24.35
CA GLY A 127 24.85 -28.26 -23.16
C GLY A 127 26.31 -27.83 -23.01
N SER A 128 27.07 -27.84 -24.11
CA SER A 128 28.51 -27.50 -24.15
C SER A 128 28.79 -26.00 -24.16
N GLU A 129 27.88 -25.17 -24.69
CA GLU A 129 28.12 -23.73 -24.89
C GLU A 129 27.50 -22.83 -23.81
N TYR A 130 26.63 -23.38 -22.96
CA TYR A 130 25.92 -22.65 -21.91
C TYR A 130 26.81 -21.78 -21.02
N GLU A 131 27.96 -22.28 -20.55
CA GLU A 131 28.85 -21.46 -19.71
C GLU A 131 29.52 -20.34 -20.51
N GLY A 132 29.83 -20.58 -21.79
CA GLY A 132 30.30 -19.54 -22.71
C GLY A 132 29.24 -18.45 -22.90
N ALA A 133 27.97 -18.85 -23.04
CA ALA A 133 26.84 -17.93 -23.11
C ALA A 133 26.66 -17.12 -21.82
N CYS A 134 26.69 -17.76 -20.64
CA CYS A 134 26.65 -17.06 -19.36
C CYS A 134 27.79 -16.04 -19.23
N LYS A 135 29.01 -16.40 -19.63
CA LYS A 135 30.17 -15.50 -19.59
C LYS A 135 30.01 -14.30 -20.53
N TYR A 136 29.53 -14.53 -21.75
CA TYR A 136 29.28 -13.45 -22.70
C TYR A 136 28.24 -12.46 -22.20
N VAL A 137 27.08 -12.96 -21.73
CA VAL A 137 26.00 -12.09 -21.24
C VAL A 137 26.38 -11.37 -19.95
N ASP A 138 27.12 -12.02 -19.04
CA ASP A 138 27.67 -11.36 -17.85
C ASP A 138 28.57 -10.16 -18.19
N GLY A 139 29.46 -10.32 -19.18
CA GLY A 139 30.29 -9.23 -19.68
C GLY A 139 29.49 -8.13 -20.37
N TYR A 140 28.47 -8.50 -21.14
CA TYR A 140 27.58 -7.54 -21.81
C TYR A 140 26.78 -6.68 -20.81
N LEU A 141 26.36 -7.29 -19.68
CA LEU A 141 25.59 -6.65 -18.60
C LEU A 141 26.44 -5.85 -17.60
N LEU A 142 27.77 -5.81 -17.75
CA LEU A 142 28.65 -5.09 -16.82
C LEU A 142 28.23 -3.61 -16.64
N HIS A 143 27.83 -2.95 -17.73
CA HIS A 143 27.42 -1.53 -17.75
C HIS A 143 25.97 -1.32 -18.19
N ARG A 144 25.13 -2.38 -18.14
CA ARG A 144 23.76 -2.32 -18.65
C ARG A 144 22.74 -2.86 -17.65
N THR A 145 21.61 -2.18 -17.56
CA THR A 145 20.46 -2.58 -16.74
C THR A 145 19.55 -3.53 -17.51
N PHE A 146 19.38 -3.34 -18.82
CA PHE A 146 18.60 -4.20 -19.72
C PHE A 146 19.45 -4.63 -20.91
N LEU A 147 19.06 -5.72 -21.60
CA LEU A 147 19.78 -6.20 -22.77
C LEU A 147 19.69 -5.23 -23.96
N VAL A 148 18.55 -4.54 -24.09
CA VAL A 148 18.29 -3.54 -25.15
C VAL A 148 17.67 -2.27 -24.57
N GLY A 149 18.27 -1.13 -24.87
CA GLY A 149 17.80 0.19 -24.43
C GLY A 149 17.86 0.41 -22.92
N GLN A 150 16.89 1.17 -22.39
CA GLN A 150 16.82 1.59 -20.97
C GLN A 150 15.57 1.07 -20.23
N SER A 151 14.84 0.13 -20.83
CA SER A 151 13.62 -0.45 -20.26
C SER A 151 13.44 -1.91 -20.68
N LEU A 152 12.59 -2.65 -19.97
CA LEU A 152 12.31 -4.07 -20.24
C LEU A 152 11.90 -4.31 -21.70
N SER A 153 12.52 -5.29 -22.33
CA SER A 153 12.21 -5.73 -23.69
C SER A 153 11.92 -7.23 -23.74
N VAL A 154 11.38 -7.71 -24.87
CA VAL A 154 11.24 -9.16 -25.13
C VAL A 154 12.61 -9.87 -25.01
N ALA A 155 13.71 -9.23 -25.39
CA ALA A 155 15.04 -9.82 -25.25
C ALA A 155 15.35 -10.22 -23.80
N ASP A 156 15.03 -9.34 -22.84
CA ASP A 156 15.26 -9.60 -21.41
C ASP A 156 14.44 -10.81 -20.93
N VAL A 157 13.16 -10.85 -21.30
CA VAL A 157 12.23 -11.92 -20.91
C VAL A 157 12.67 -13.26 -21.49
N VAL A 158 13.13 -13.29 -22.74
CA VAL A 158 13.55 -14.53 -23.40
C VAL A 158 14.84 -15.06 -22.78
N VAL A 159 15.88 -14.23 -22.62
CA VAL A 159 17.13 -14.67 -21.97
C VAL A 159 16.88 -15.13 -20.54
N TRP A 160 16.03 -14.41 -19.80
CA TRP A 160 15.62 -14.80 -18.45
C TRP A 160 14.94 -16.18 -18.45
N SER A 161 14.06 -16.43 -19.42
CA SER A 161 13.32 -17.70 -19.53
C SER A 161 14.25 -18.89 -19.82
N TYR A 162 15.29 -18.70 -20.63
CA TYR A 162 16.26 -19.76 -20.89
C TYR A 162 17.12 -20.10 -19.65
N LEU A 163 17.51 -19.09 -18.87
CA LEU A 163 18.23 -19.30 -17.60
C LEU A 163 17.33 -19.97 -16.55
N ALA A 164 16.09 -19.51 -16.39
CA ALA A 164 15.11 -20.13 -15.52
C ALA A 164 14.82 -21.59 -15.91
N GLY A 165 14.71 -21.85 -17.22
CA GLY A 165 14.53 -23.19 -17.79
C GLY A 165 15.71 -24.13 -17.59
N ALA A 166 16.92 -23.63 -17.35
CA ALA A 166 18.10 -24.44 -17.04
C ALA A 166 18.07 -25.02 -15.60
N GLY A 167 17.12 -24.59 -14.76
CA GLY A 167 16.84 -25.19 -13.45
C GLY A 167 18.06 -25.27 -12.52
N LYS A 168 18.34 -26.47 -11.97
CA LYS A 168 19.46 -26.71 -11.04
C LYS A 168 20.82 -26.22 -11.57
N ARG A 169 21.02 -26.22 -12.90
CA ARG A 169 22.25 -25.73 -13.54
C ARG A 169 22.44 -24.23 -13.32
N TRP A 170 21.38 -23.45 -13.50
CA TRP A 170 21.40 -22.02 -13.22
C TRP A 170 21.46 -21.72 -11.72
N GLU A 171 20.70 -22.47 -10.90
CA GLU A 171 20.73 -22.33 -9.44
C GLU A 171 22.13 -22.55 -8.84
N SER A 172 22.90 -23.49 -9.38
CA SER A 172 24.28 -23.72 -8.97
C SER A 172 25.18 -22.52 -9.31
N LEU A 173 25.03 -21.95 -10.51
CA LEU A 173 25.79 -20.78 -10.94
C LEU A 173 25.40 -19.51 -10.19
N MET A 174 24.14 -19.32 -9.81
CA MET A 174 23.70 -18.20 -8.98
C MET A 174 24.34 -18.20 -7.59
N LYS A 175 24.64 -19.39 -7.05
CA LYS A 175 25.36 -19.54 -5.77
C LYS A 175 26.87 -19.35 -5.92
N SER A 176 27.38 -19.34 -7.15
CA SER A 176 28.78 -19.05 -7.45
C SER A 176 29.04 -17.54 -7.53
N LYS A 177 30.28 -17.11 -7.32
CA LYS A 177 30.70 -15.72 -7.55
C LYS A 177 31.09 -15.43 -9.01
N LYS A 178 30.80 -16.34 -9.95
CA LYS A 178 31.38 -16.35 -11.31
C LYS A 178 30.75 -15.34 -12.28
N TYR A 179 29.44 -15.11 -12.18
CA TYR A 179 28.66 -14.28 -13.12
C TYR A 179 27.81 -13.24 -12.37
N GLN A 180 28.47 -12.31 -11.67
CA GLN A 180 27.81 -11.39 -10.73
C GLN A 180 26.82 -10.45 -11.42
N ASN A 181 27.11 -9.98 -12.64
CA ASN A 181 26.26 -9.07 -13.37
C ASN A 181 25.03 -9.78 -13.92
N LEU A 182 25.21 -11.01 -14.41
CA LEU A 182 24.10 -11.84 -14.88
C LEU A 182 23.17 -12.23 -13.73
N VAL A 183 23.71 -12.56 -12.55
CA VAL A 183 22.90 -12.88 -11.36
C VAL A 183 22.16 -11.64 -10.85
N ARG A 184 22.83 -10.47 -10.81
CA ARG A 184 22.19 -9.19 -10.47
C ARG A 184 20.99 -8.91 -11.38
N TRP A 185 21.21 -8.97 -12.69
CA TRP A 185 20.18 -8.73 -13.70
C TRP A 185 19.03 -9.75 -13.59
N TYR A 186 19.34 -11.05 -13.47
CA TYR A 186 18.33 -12.09 -13.33
C TYR A 186 17.43 -11.86 -12.11
N ASN A 187 18.03 -11.53 -10.95
CA ASN A 187 17.30 -11.25 -9.72
C ASN A 187 16.47 -9.96 -9.84
N MET A 188 16.97 -8.94 -10.54
CA MET A 188 16.22 -7.70 -10.80
C MET A 188 14.96 -8.01 -11.63
N ILE A 189 15.11 -8.67 -12.78
CA ILE A 189 13.98 -9.05 -13.66
C ILE A 189 12.98 -9.94 -12.90
N THR A 190 13.46 -10.89 -12.10
CA THR A 190 12.61 -11.77 -11.28
C THR A 190 11.87 -10.98 -10.21
N THR A 191 12.53 -10.04 -9.52
CA THR A 191 11.95 -9.28 -8.39
C THR A 191 10.95 -8.23 -8.86
N GLU A 192 11.29 -7.47 -9.90
CA GLU A 192 10.43 -6.41 -10.45
C GLU A 192 9.15 -6.97 -11.07
N HIS A 193 9.21 -8.20 -11.57
CA HIS A 193 8.06 -8.90 -12.18
C HIS A 193 7.63 -10.15 -11.39
N ALA A 194 7.95 -10.22 -10.09
CA ALA A 194 7.75 -11.38 -9.21
C ALA A 194 6.31 -11.91 -9.23
N VAL A 195 5.32 -11.01 -9.24
CA VAL A 195 3.89 -11.34 -9.29
C VAL A 195 3.55 -12.22 -10.51
N ILE A 196 4.25 -12.01 -11.63
CA ILE A 196 3.99 -12.66 -12.92
C ILE A 196 4.93 -13.85 -13.15
N LEU A 197 6.20 -13.72 -12.75
CA LEU A 197 7.27 -14.67 -13.07
C LEU A 197 7.49 -15.75 -11.98
N ASP A 198 7.25 -15.49 -10.70
CA ASP A 198 7.45 -16.48 -9.62
C ASP A 198 6.46 -17.64 -9.71
N GLN A 199 5.23 -17.36 -10.17
CA GLN A 199 4.23 -18.38 -10.43
C GLN A 199 4.67 -19.37 -11.53
N LEU A 200 5.47 -18.92 -12.52
CA LEU A 200 5.93 -19.75 -13.62
C LEU A 200 7.10 -20.64 -13.22
N THR A 201 8.06 -20.11 -12.47
CA THR A 201 9.24 -20.85 -12.03
C THR A 201 8.86 -22.03 -11.12
N ALA A 202 7.84 -21.88 -10.28
CA ALA A 202 7.33 -22.94 -9.41
C ALA A 202 6.56 -24.06 -10.16
N THR A 203 5.89 -23.72 -11.27
CA THR A 203 5.10 -24.69 -12.06
C THR A 203 5.94 -25.53 -13.02
N TYR A 204 7.04 -24.98 -13.57
CA TYR A 204 7.79 -25.64 -14.64
C TYR A 204 9.13 -26.28 -14.23
N THR A 205 9.63 -26.06 -13.00
CA THR A 205 10.90 -26.65 -12.51
C THR A 205 10.74 -27.96 -11.75
N LYS A 206 9.50 -28.44 -11.48
CA LYS A 206 9.22 -29.60 -10.62
C LYS A 206 8.96 -30.95 -11.31
N LYS A 207 9.27 -31.12 -12.60
CA LYS A 207 9.04 -32.40 -13.31
C LYS A 207 10.31 -33.00 -13.90
N LYS A 208 11.06 -33.71 -13.06
CA LYS A 208 11.80 -34.96 -13.40
C LYS A 208 12.42 -35.52 -12.12
N GLU A 209 11.79 -36.54 -11.54
CA GLU A 209 12.48 -37.70 -10.95
C GLU A 209 11.47 -38.76 -10.51
N SER A 210 11.87 -40.01 -10.74
CA SER A 210 11.10 -41.25 -10.68
C SER A 210 11.49 -42.09 -9.46
N ALA A 211 10.48 -42.70 -8.83
CA ALA A 211 10.48 -43.87 -7.94
C ALA A 211 11.16 -43.79 -6.54
N PRO A 212 10.61 -44.50 -5.51
CA PRO A 212 10.94 -44.26 -4.10
C PRO A 212 11.94 -45.27 -3.53
N VAL A 213 12.82 -44.83 -2.63
CA VAL A 213 13.57 -45.72 -1.73
C VAL A 213 13.48 -45.20 -0.29
N LYS A 214 13.21 -46.13 0.62
CA LYS A 214 13.02 -45.94 2.07
C LYS A 214 14.36 -45.80 2.83
N THR A 215 14.25 -45.18 4.02
CA THR A 215 15.12 -45.26 5.23
C THR A 215 16.50 -44.60 5.13
N LYS A 216 17.02 -43.85 6.11
CA LYS A 216 16.93 -43.89 7.58
C LYS A 216 17.17 -42.49 8.17
N GLU A 217 16.60 -42.24 9.34
CA GLU A 217 16.90 -41.11 10.21
C GLU A 217 18.36 -41.13 10.65
N THR A 218 18.98 -39.94 10.66
CA THR A 218 19.97 -39.56 11.67
C THR A 218 19.97 -38.04 11.76
N GLU A 219 19.60 -37.55 12.92
CA GLU A 219 19.57 -36.13 13.26
C GLU A 219 21.00 -35.56 13.30
N HIS A 220 21.22 -34.44 12.62
CA HIS A 220 22.04 -33.36 13.15
C HIS A 220 21.58 -32.04 12.55
N GLY A 221 21.14 -31.14 13.43
CA GLY A 221 20.39 -29.93 13.07
C GLY A 221 21.23 -28.84 12.41
N THR A 222 20.57 -28.10 11.52
CA THR A 222 20.88 -26.68 11.28
C THR A 222 19.63 -25.97 10.77
N SER A 223 18.98 -25.25 11.68
CA SER A 223 18.15 -24.05 11.52
C SER A 223 17.57 -23.77 10.12
N SER A 224 16.41 -24.37 9.85
CA SER A 224 15.47 -23.93 8.82
C SER A 224 14.97 -22.51 9.14
N ASN A 225 15.03 -21.63 8.15
CA ASN A 225 14.31 -20.36 8.15
C ASN A 225 12.80 -20.70 8.10
N LYS A 226 12.15 -20.75 9.26
CA LYS A 226 10.70 -20.92 9.37
C LYS A 226 10.04 -19.75 8.63
N GLN A 227 9.41 -20.04 7.50
CA GLN A 227 8.22 -19.29 7.10
C GLN A 227 7.32 -19.21 8.33
N ILE A 228 6.87 -18.01 8.67
CA ILE A 228 5.82 -17.79 9.66
C ILE A 228 4.54 -18.32 9.03
N VAL A 229 4.34 -19.63 9.08
CA VAL A 229 3.04 -20.25 8.90
C VAL A 229 2.31 -20.05 10.21
N SER A 230 1.42 -19.05 10.24
CA SER A 230 0.48 -18.92 11.35
C SER A 230 -0.43 -20.14 11.37
N ASN A 231 -0.34 -20.95 12.42
CA ASN A 231 -1.16 -22.14 12.71
C ASN A 231 -2.63 -21.79 13.04
N ARG A 232 -3.29 -20.96 12.23
CA ARG A 232 -4.74 -20.73 12.32
C ARG A 232 -5.41 -21.33 11.08
N PRO A 233 -6.60 -21.94 11.21
CA PRO A 233 -7.37 -22.35 10.03
C PRO A 233 -7.56 -21.13 9.12
N GLU A 234 -7.08 -21.24 7.88
CA GLU A 234 -7.30 -20.23 6.85
C GLU A 234 -8.80 -20.04 6.69
N VAL A 235 -9.27 -18.82 6.89
CA VAL A 235 -10.69 -18.51 6.73
C VAL A 235 -10.92 -18.14 5.28
N ASP A 236 -11.57 -19.03 4.54
CA ASP A 236 -11.91 -18.84 3.13
C ASP A 236 -13.21 -18.03 2.96
N LEU A 237 -13.37 -17.45 1.76
CA LEU A 237 -14.61 -16.81 1.34
C LEU A 237 -15.65 -17.88 0.94
N PRO A 238 -16.92 -17.73 1.35
CA PRO A 238 -17.97 -18.71 1.04
C PRO A 238 -18.27 -18.75 -0.46
N ASP A 239 -18.28 -19.93 -1.07
CA ASP A 239 -18.58 -20.11 -2.51
C ASP A 239 -17.63 -19.33 -3.46
N ALA A 240 -16.41 -19.06 -2.99
CA ALA A 240 -15.41 -18.34 -3.80
C ALA A 240 -14.76 -19.25 -4.85
N GLU A 241 -14.85 -18.82 -6.12
CA GLU A 241 -14.17 -19.45 -7.24
C GLU A 241 -12.95 -18.63 -7.67
N VAL A 242 -11.81 -19.30 -7.83
CA VAL A 242 -10.57 -18.67 -8.28
C VAL A 242 -10.77 -18.01 -9.66
N GLY A 243 -10.34 -16.77 -9.81
CA GLY A 243 -10.50 -15.97 -11.03
C GLY A 243 -11.84 -15.23 -11.14
N LYS A 244 -12.83 -15.53 -10.30
CA LYS A 244 -14.17 -14.93 -10.36
C LYS A 244 -14.50 -14.01 -9.18
N VAL A 245 -13.68 -14.01 -8.14
CA VAL A 245 -13.89 -13.16 -6.97
C VAL A 245 -13.74 -11.68 -7.36
N CYS A 246 -14.82 -10.93 -7.25
CA CYS A 246 -14.82 -9.47 -7.28
C CYS A 246 -15.18 -8.92 -5.90
N LEU A 247 -14.31 -8.04 -5.38
CA LEU A 247 -14.34 -7.44 -4.05
C LEU A 247 -14.38 -5.91 -4.18
N ARG A 248 -14.67 -5.21 -3.07
CA ARG A 248 -14.57 -3.75 -3.04
C ARG A 248 -14.15 -3.19 -1.70
N PHE A 249 -13.30 -2.18 -1.77
CA PHE A 249 -13.06 -1.25 -0.68
C PHE A 249 -13.91 -0.01 -0.92
N ALA A 250 -14.92 0.20 -0.07
CA ALA A 250 -15.92 1.24 -0.24
C ALA A 250 -15.88 2.32 0.87
N PRO A 251 -14.88 3.22 0.89
CA PRO A 251 -14.83 4.29 1.88
C PRO A 251 -15.79 5.45 1.54
N GLU A 252 -16.44 6.01 2.56
CA GLU A 252 -17.07 7.33 2.43
C GLU A 252 -15.98 8.43 2.35
N PRO A 253 -16.04 9.36 1.37
CA PRO A 253 -15.08 10.45 1.22
C PRO A 253 -15.32 11.59 2.22
N SER A 254 -15.32 11.25 3.52
CA SER A 254 -15.67 12.15 4.63
C SER A 254 -14.55 12.32 5.67
N GLY A 255 -13.32 11.93 5.31
CA GLY A 255 -12.13 12.04 6.15
C GLY A 255 -11.02 11.07 5.73
N TYR A 256 -9.88 11.20 6.39
CA TYR A 256 -8.65 10.45 6.11
C TYR A 256 -8.76 8.96 6.50
N LEU A 257 -8.00 8.08 5.82
CA LEU A 257 -7.90 6.69 6.27
C LEU A 257 -7.13 6.60 7.58
N HIS A 258 -7.55 5.68 8.41
CA HIS A 258 -6.87 5.32 9.64
C HIS A 258 -6.68 3.80 9.68
N ILE A 259 -5.88 3.32 10.61
CA ILE A 259 -5.52 1.90 10.75
C ILE A 259 -6.74 0.95 10.72
N GLY A 260 -7.90 1.39 11.24
CA GLY A 260 -9.16 0.64 11.14
C GLY A 260 -9.67 0.42 9.70
N HIS A 261 -9.52 1.40 8.81
CA HIS A 261 -9.85 1.28 7.39
C HIS A 261 -8.78 0.48 6.65
N SER A 262 -7.51 0.58 7.04
CA SER A 262 -6.42 -0.22 6.48
C SER A 262 -6.71 -1.72 6.61
N LYS A 263 -7.33 -2.16 7.72
CA LYS A 263 -7.81 -3.55 7.86
C LYS A 263 -8.78 -3.93 6.74
N ALA A 264 -9.79 -3.11 6.47
CA ALA A 264 -10.77 -3.39 5.42
C ALA A 264 -10.12 -3.39 4.02
N ALA A 265 -9.28 -2.40 3.73
CA ALA A 265 -8.61 -2.30 2.43
C ALA A 265 -7.67 -3.49 2.18
N LEU A 266 -6.80 -3.81 3.14
CA LEU A 266 -5.82 -4.89 3.03
C LEU A 266 -6.48 -6.28 3.06
N MET A 267 -7.61 -6.46 3.76
CA MET A 267 -8.37 -7.71 3.68
C MET A 267 -8.98 -7.92 2.29
N ASN A 268 -9.54 -6.87 1.66
CA ASN A 268 -10.04 -6.99 0.28
C ASN A 268 -8.89 -7.35 -0.68
N GLN A 269 -7.73 -6.70 -0.55
CA GLN A 269 -6.56 -7.04 -1.37
C GLN A 269 -6.07 -8.48 -1.13
N TYR A 270 -5.98 -8.91 0.12
CA TYR A 270 -5.56 -10.26 0.48
C TYR A 270 -6.44 -11.32 -0.18
N PHE A 271 -7.77 -11.18 -0.10
CA PHE A 271 -8.66 -12.14 -0.73
C PHE A 271 -8.65 -12.05 -2.26
N ALA A 272 -8.50 -10.87 -2.84
CA ALA A 272 -8.30 -10.74 -4.27
C ALA A 272 -7.04 -11.49 -4.73
N GLN A 273 -5.92 -11.35 -4.01
CA GLN A 273 -4.69 -12.08 -4.31
C GLN A 273 -4.86 -13.59 -4.13
N ARG A 274 -5.48 -14.03 -3.03
CA ARG A 274 -5.72 -15.45 -2.74
C ARG A 274 -6.56 -16.14 -3.81
N TYR A 275 -7.60 -15.48 -4.30
CA TYR A 275 -8.52 -16.03 -5.28
C TYR A 275 -8.24 -15.55 -6.71
N ASN A 276 -7.11 -14.90 -6.97
CA ASN A 276 -6.79 -14.29 -8.27
C ASN A 276 -7.96 -13.45 -8.84
N GLY A 277 -8.62 -12.72 -7.95
CA GLY A 277 -9.78 -11.87 -8.19
C GLY A 277 -9.41 -10.40 -8.34
N SER A 278 -10.43 -9.53 -8.37
CA SER A 278 -10.25 -8.08 -8.49
C SER A 278 -10.82 -7.31 -7.29
N VAL A 279 -10.29 -6.10 -7.09
CA VAL A 279 -10.79 -5.14 -6.09
C VAL A 279 -11.25 -3.90 -6.83
N ILE A 280 -12.45 -3.43 -6.52
CA ILE A 280 -12.94 -2.10 -6.91
C ILE A 280 -12.74 -1.14 -5.73
N VAL A 281 -12.23 0.06 -6.00
CA VAL A 281 -12.29 1.16 -5.03
C VAL A 281 -13.53 1.97 -5.34
N ARG A 282 -14.51 1.97 -4.42
CA ARG A 282 -15.75 2.72 -4.60
C ARG A 282 -15.86 3.82 -3.57
N PHE A 283 -16.02 5.06 -4.00
CA PHE A 283 -16.43 6.12 -3.09
C PHE A 283 -17.93 6.04 -2.86
N ASP A 284 -18.33 5.71 -1.63
CA ASP A 284 -19.74 5.73 -1.23
C ASP A 284 -20.15 7.18 -0.90
N ASP A 285 -20.30 7.97 -1.95
CA ASP A 285 -20.60 9.41 -1.95
C ASP A 285 -22.11 9.68 -2.00
N THR A 286 -22.83 9.30 -0.94
CA THR A 286 -24.29 9.51 -0.86
C THR A 286 -24.70 10.58 0.16
N ASN A 287 -23.73 11.26 0.77
CA ASN A 287 -23.96 12.25 1.81
C ASN A 287 -23.23 13.56 1.52
N PRO A 288 -23.85 14.47 0.73
CA PRO A 288 -23.20 15.69 0.25
C PRO A 288 -22.76 16.64 1.38
N ALA A 289 -23.31 16.52 2.58
CA ALA A 289 -22.99 17.38 3.72
C ALA A 289 -21.64 17.07 4.39
N LYS A 290 -21.04 15.91 4.11
CA LYS A 290 -19.81 15.44 4.79
C LYS A 290 -18.66 15.15 3.83
N GLU A 291 -18.90 15.28 2.54
CA GLU A 291 -18.03 14.75 1.49
C GLU A 291 -17.35 15.89 0.73
N SER A 292 -16.11 15.67 0.31
CA SER A 292 -15.34 16.67 -0.45
C SER A 292 -14.36 16.02 -1.41
N ASN A 293 -13.97 16.76 -2.46
CA ASN A 293 -12.93 16.30 -3.39
C ASN A 293 -11.56 16.16 -2.71
N GLU A 294 -11.26 17.03 -1.72
CA GLU A 294 -10.05 16.91 -0.89
C GLU A 294 -9.97 15.53 -0.21
N PHE A 295 -11.09 15.00 0.32
CA PHE A 295 -11.08 13.69 0.93
C PHE A 295 -10.94 12.57 -0.10
N VAL A 296 -11.53 12.70 -1.29
CA VAL A 296 -11.32 11.74 -2.39
C VAL A 296 -9.84 11.64 -2.74
N ASP A 297 -9.18 12.78 -2.95
CA ASP A 297 -7.77 12.84 -3.34
C ASP A 297 -6.87 12.23 -2.26
N ASN A 298 -7.09 12.59 -0.99
CA ASN A 298 -6.35 12.03 0.14
C ASN A 298 -6.57 10.52 0.31
N LEU A 299 -7.80 10.04 0.12
CA LEU A 299 -8.10 8.62 0.18
C LEU A 299 -7.37 7.84 -0.91
N LEU A 300 -7.27 8.38 -2.13
CA LEU A 300 -6.49 7.77 -3.22
C LEU A 300 -4.98 7.73 -2.89
N ILE A 301 -4.45 8.78 -2.27
CA ILE A 301 -3.06 8.80 -1.77
C ILE A 301 -2.85 7.71 -0.72
N ASP A 302 -3.77 7.57 0.25
CA ASP A 302 -3.67 6.55 1.30
C ASP A 302 -3.78 5.13 0.72
N ILE A 303 -4.68 4.90 -0.23
CA ILE A 303 -4.85 3.63 -0.95
C ILE A 303 -3.57 3.26 -1.70
N LYS A 304 -2.97 4.23 -2.41
CA LYS A 304 -1.68 4.05 -3.08
C LYS A 304 -0.55 3.77 -2.08
N THR A 305 -0.53 4.50 -0.96
CA THR A 305 0.46 4.33 0.11
C THR A 305 0.38 2.93 0.72
N LEU A 306 -0.83 2.38 0.89
CA LEU A 306 -1.05 1.01 1.34
C LEU A 306 -0.72 -0.06 0.28
N GLY A 307 -0.39 0.34 -0.95
CA GLY A 307 -0.10 -0.59 -2.04
C GLY A 307 -1.32 -1.38 -2.52
N ILE A 308 -2.54 -0.86 -2.35
CA ILE A 308 -3.77 -1.54 -2.79
C ILE A 308 -3.81 -1.55 -4.31
N ASN A 309 -3.75 -2.74 -4.90
CA ASN A 309 -4.01 -2.92 -6.32
C ASN A 309 -5.53 -3.04 -6.55
N TYR A 310 -6.08 -2.19 -7.41
CA TYR A 310 -7.50 -2.15 -7.74
C TYR A 310 -7.71 -2.01 -9.25
N GLU A 311 -8.83 -2.53 -9.74
CA GLU A 311 -9.17 -2.56 -11.17
C GLU A 311 -9.64 -1.18 -11.66
N LYS A 312 -10.51 -0.54 -10.89
CA LYS A 312 -11.08 0.78 -11.20
C LYS A 312 -11.54 1.51 -9.96
N VAL A 313 -11.68 2.83 -10.11
CA VAL A 313 -12.35 3.71 -9.14
C VAL A 313 -13.77 3.97 -9.63
N THR A 314 -14.76 3.78 -8.76
CA THR A 314 -16.17 4.09 -9.04
C THR A 314 -16.75 5.00 -7.96
N TYR A 315 -17.89 5.61 -8.26
CA TYR A 315 -18.62 6.47 -7.34
C TYR A 315 -20.07 5.99 -7.27
N THR A 316 -20.62 5.86 -6.06
CA THR A 316 -22.03 5.48 -5.90
C THR A 316 -22.96 6.49 -6.57
N SER A 317 -22.57 7.76 -6.63
CA SER A 317 -23.31 8.82 -7.32
C SER A 317 -23.42 8.66 -8.84
N ASP A 318 -22.58 7.84 -9.48
CA ASP A 318 -22.73 7.49 -10.91
C ASP A 318 -23.99 6.65 -11.16
N TYR A 319 -24.47 5.93 -10.14
CA TYR A 319 -25.64 5.05 -10.21
C TYR A 319 -26.94 5.73 -9.79
N PHE A 320 -26.94 7.03 -9.42
CA PHE A 320 -28.14 7.73 -8.98
C PHE A 320 -29.32 7.64 -9.96
N PRO A 321 -29.16 7.79 -11.29
CA PRO A 321 -30.26 7.60 -12.23
C PRO A 321 -30.92 6.22 -12.08
N GLN A 322 -30.12 5.16 -12.05
CA GLN A 322 -30.62 3.78 -11.97
C GLN A 322 -31.22 3.47 -10.58
N LEU A 323 -30.65 4.03 -9.52
CA LEU A 323 -31.20 3.92 -8.17
C LEU A 323 -32.55 4.63 -8.03
N MET A 324 -32.76 5.76 -8.74
CA MET A 324 -34.06 6.45 -8.77
C MET A 324 -35.10 5.66 -9.57
N GLU A 325 -34.72 5.12 -10.73
CA GLU A 325 -35.59 4.21 -11.50
C GLU A 325 -36.00 2.99 -10.67
N MET A 326 -35.06 2.41 -9.93
CA MET A 326 -35.34 1.31 -9.01
C MET A 326 -36.32 1.72 -7.89
N ALA A 327 -36.14 2.90 -7.31
CA ALA A 327 -37.08 3.41 -6.31
C ALA A 327 -38.50 3.55 -6.88
N GLU A 328 -38.65 4.10 -8.08
CA GLU A 328 -39.95 4.21 -8.77
C GLU A 328 -40.57 2.85 -9.08
N LYS A 329 -39.76 1.87 -9.51
CA LYS A 329 -40.19 0.48 -9.70
C LYS A 329 -40.76 -0.10 -8.40
N LEU A 330 -40.04 0.04 -7.29
CA LEU A 330 -40.48 -0.46 -5.99
C LEU A 330 -41.76 0.23 -5.50
N ILE A 331 -41.95 1.53 -5.76
CA ILE A 331 -43.22 2.23 -5.47
C ILE A 331 -44.37 1.61 -6.27
N LYS A 332 -44.18 1.38 -7.58
CA LYS A 332 -45.20 0.78 -8.46
C LYS A 332 -45.56 -0.65 -8.04
N GLU A 333 -44.57 -1.40 -7.56
CA GLU A 333 -44.76 -2.74 -6.99
C GLU A 333 -45.31 -2.75 -5.56
N LYS A 334 -45.64 -1.59 -4.98
CA LYS A 334 -46.10 -1.41 -3.59
C LYS A 334 -45.10 -1.89 -2.54
N LYS A 335 -43.82 -1.98 -2.89
CA LYS A 335 -42.68 -2.33 -2.02
C LYS A 335 -41.97 -1.12 -1.42
N ALA A 336 -42.39 0.09 -1.79
CA ALA A 336 -41.92 1.33 -1.18
C ALA A 336 -43.06 2.37 -1.13
N TYR A 337 -42.97 3.29 -0.18
CA TYR A 337 -43.95 4.37 0.01
C TYR A 337 -43.27 5.63 0.53
N VAL A 338 -43.87 6.79 0.27
CA VAL A 338 -43.39 8.08 0.77
C VAL A 338 -44.03 8.39 2.11
N ASP A 339 -43.21 8.75 3.08
CA ASP A 339 -43.61 9.00 4.47
C ASP A 339 -43.24 10.43 4.88
N ASP A 340 -44.21 11.14 5.44
CA ASP A 340 -44.07 12.50 5.96
C ASP A 340 -44.12 12.56 7.50
N THR A 341 -44.09 11.39 8.15
CA THR A 341 -44.11 11.29 9.61
C THR A 341 -42.85 11.94 10.19
N PRO A 342 -42.99 12.84 11.18
CA PRO A 342 -41.84 13.48 11.81
C PRO A 342 -40.82 12.45 12.32
N ARG A 343 -39.52 12.77 12.18
CA ARG A 343 -38.43 11.81 12.42
C ARG A 343 -38.49 11.11 13.78
N GLU A 344 -38.78 11.85 14.86
CA GLU A 344 -38.85 11.29 16.21
C GLU A 344 -40.02 10.32 16.36
N GLN A 345 -41.19 10.68 15.81
CA GLN A 345 -42.36 9.82 15.78
C GLN A 345 -42.10 8.57 14.93
N MET A 346 -41.54 8.73 13.72
CA MET A 346 -41.17 7.60 12.86
C MET A 346 -40.21 6.64 13.57
N GLN A 347 -39.24 7.18 14.32
CA GLN A 347 -38.31 6.34 15.10
C GLN A 347 -39.05 5.56 16.19
N LYS A 348 -39.96 6.21 16.93
CA LYS A 348 -40.78 5.55 17.96
C LYS A 348 -41.67 4.46 17.36
N GLU A 349 -42.42 4.79 16.30
CA GLU A 349 -43.28 3.84 15.58
C GLU A 349 -42.50 2.62 15.09
N ARG A 350 -41.29 2.80 14.52
CA ARG A 350 -40.41 1.69 14.15
C ARG A 350 -39.99 0.82 15.33
N MET A 351 -39.70 1.44 16.48
CA MET A 351 -39.30 0.69 17.68
C MET A 351 -40.46 -0.13 18.25
N ASP A 352 -41.67 0.41 18.16
CA ASP A 352 -42.91 -0.20 18.66
C ASP A 352 -43.58 -1.12 17.62
N GLY A 353 -43.09 -1.15 16.37
CA GLY A 353 -43.64 -1.95 15.27
C GLY A 353 -44.97 -1.40 14.73
N ILE A 354 -45.22 -0.11 14.87
CA ILE A 354 -46.47 0.54 14.45
C ILE A 354 -46.32 1.01 13.01
N ASP A 355 -47.24 0.57 12.13
CA ASP A 355 -47.30 1.03 10.75
C ASP A 355 -47.51 2.56 10.69
N SER A 356 -46.72 3.24 9.85
CA SER A 356 -46.94 4.66 9.55
C SER A 356 -48.30 4.88 8.91
N LYS A 357 -48.95 6.01 9.22
CA LYS A 357 -50.19 6.45 8.54
C LYS A 357 -50.06 6.49 7.01
N CYS A 358 -48.85 6.71 6.49
CA CYS A 358 -48.56 6.81 5.05
C CYS A 358 -48.30 5.45 4.38
N ARG A 359 -48.14 4.37 5.15
CA ARG A 359 -47.70 3.06 4.66
C ARG A 359 -48.63 2.43 3.62
N ASN A 360 -49.91 2.79 3.67
CA ASN A 360 -50.95 2.30 2.76
C ASN A 360 -51.43 3.36 1.76
N ASN A 361 -50.64 4.41 1.53
CA ASN A 361 -50.87 5.36 0.43
C ASN A 361 -51.00 4.61 -0.91
N SER A 362 -51.83 5.13 -1.81
CA SER A 362 -51.95 4.61 -3.17
C SER A 362 -50.63 4.80 -3.94
N VAL A 363 -50.43 4.03 -5.01
CA VAL A 363 -49.25 4.16 -5.88
C VAL A 363 -49.17 5.57 -6.46
N ASP A 364 -50.29 6.14 -6.91
CA ASP A 364 -50.36 7.48 -7.48
C ASP A 364 -49.97 8.57 -6.48
N GLU A 365 -50.45 8.44 -5.24
CA GLU A 365 -50.09 9.41 -4.19
C GLU A 365 -48.60 9.33 -3.83
N ASN A 366 -48.05 8.12 -3.74
CA ASN A 366 -46.62 7.94 -3.51
C ASN A 366 -45.78 8.51 -4.67
N LEU A 367 -46.17 8.29 -5.92
CA LEU A 367 -45.49 8.87 -7.09
C LEU A 367 -45.61 10.40 -7.14
N ARG A 368 -46.74 10.97 -6.71
CA ARG A 368 -46.93 12.42 -6.58
C ARG A 368 -45.96 12.99 -5.55
N LEU A 369 -45.92 12.43 -4.34
CA LEU A 369 -45.01 12.87 -3.27
C LEU A 369 -43.54 12.62 -3.63
N TRP A 370 -43.22 11.56 -4.36
CA TRP A 370 -41.88 11.30 -4.87
C TRP A 370 -41.41 12.40 -5.84
N LYS A 371 -42.29 12.90 -6.71
CA LYS A 371 -41.98 14.06 -7.57
C LYS A 371 -41.71 15.32 -6.76
N GLU A 372 -42.48 15.57 -5.69
CA GLU A 372 -42.22 16.68 -4.76
C GLU A 372 -40.84 16.55 -4.10
N MET A 373 -40.46 15.34 -3.68
CA MET A 373 -39.12 15.06 -3.14
C MET A 373 -38.03 15.33 -4.18
N ILE A 374 -38.15 14.82 -5.41
CA ILE A 374 -37.20 15.08 -6.51
C ILE A 374 -37.05 16.58 -6.77
N ALA A 375 -38.17 17.31 -6.82
CA ALA A 375 -38.17 18.75 -7.00
C ALA A 375 -37.55 19.50 -5.81
N GLY A 376 -37.46 18.86 -4.65
CA GLY A 376 -37.06 19.45 -3.38
C GLY A 376 -37.95 20.62 -2.99
N SER A 377 -39.27 20.46 -3.20
CA SER A 377 -40.27 21.46 -2.77
C SER A 377 -40.37 21.49 -1.25
N GLU A 378 -41.05 22.50 -0.70
CA GLU A 378 -41.32 22.58 0.75
C GLU A 378 -41.99 21.30 1.27
N ARG A 379 -42.93 20.75 0.47
CA ARG A 379 -43.57 19.47 0.77
C ARG A 379 -42.59 18.30 0.68
N GLY A 380 -41.78 18.24 -0.39
CA GLY A 380 -40.77 17.20 -0.57
C GLY A 380 -39.76 17.13 0.56
N LEU A 381 -39.32 18.29 1.09
CA LEU A 381 -38.36 18.38 2.19
C LEU A 381 -38.84 17.77 3.51
N GLN A 382 -40.15 17.64 3.70
CA GLN A 382 -40.77 16.98 4.86
C GLN A 382 -40.88 15.46 4.70
N CYS A 383 -40.63 14.95 3.48
CA CYS A 383 -40.86 13.56 3.12
C CYS A 383 -39.55 12.75 3.06
N CYS A 384 -39.68 11.45 3.25
CA CYS A 384 -38.66 10.45 2.92
C CYS A 384 -39.30 9.26 2.20
N LEU A 385 -38.51 8.53 1.40
CA LEU A 385 -38.98 7.27 0.82
C LEU A 385 -38.58 6.13 1.75
N ARG A 386 -39.51 5.24 2.06
CA ARG A 386 -39.28 4.06 2.91
C ARG A 386 -39.57 2.78 2.13
N GLY A 387 -38.80 1.74 2.40
CA GLY A 387 -39.14 0.38 2.00
C GLY A 387 -40.36 -0.11 2.77
N LYS A 388 -41.20 -0.90 2.12
CA LYS A 388 -42.34 -1.59 2.74
C LYS A 388 -41.94 -3.05 2.98
N LEU A 389 -41.28 -3.26 4.10
CA LEU A 389 -40.81 -4.55 4.59
C LEU A 389 -41.78 -5.05 5.68
N ASP A 390 -41.27 -5.54 6.81
CA ASP A 390 -42.09 -6.06 7.92
C ASP A 390 -41.87 -5.25 9.20
N MET A 391 -42.92 -4.56 9.64
CA MET A 391 -42.91 -3.75 10.86
C MET A 391 -42.95 -4.60 12.14
N GLN A 392 -43.38 -5.86 12.05
CA GLN A 392 -43.40 -6.80 13.17
C GLN A 392 -42.10 -7.60 13.31
N ASP A 393 -41.16 -7.47 12.38
CA ASP A 393 -39.93 -8.26 12.38
C ASP A 393 -39.13 -8.03 13.68
N PRO A 394 -38.62 -9.09 14.34
CA PRO A 394 -37.79 -8.95 15.54
C PRO A 394 -36.49 -8.16 15.26
N ASN A 395 -35.97 -8.24 14.03
CA ASN A 395 -34.86 -7.43 13.56
C ASN A 395 -35.36 -6.05 13.11
N LYS A 396 -35.12 -5.04 13.95
CA LYS A 396 -35.55 -3.65 13.73
C LYS A 396 -35.00 -3.00 12.46
N SER A 397 -33.94 -3.54 11.85
CA SER A 397 -33.43 -3.06 10.57
C SER A 397 -34.38 -3.36 9.40
N LEU A 398 -35.21 -4.40 9.52
CA LEU A 398 -36.23 -4.79 8.54
C LEU A 398 -37.56 -4.04 8.71
N ARG A 399 -37.67 -3.17 9.71
CA ARG A 399 -38.87 -2.35 9.94
C ARG A 399 -38.84 -1.10 9.10
N ASP A 400 -39.39 -1.20 7.89
CA ASP A 400 -39.58 -0.16 6.88
C ASP A 400 -38.46 0.90 6.87
N PRO A 401 -37.23 0.52 6.46
CA PRO A 401 -36.09 1.42 6.48
C PRO A 401 -36.21 2.55 5.46
N VAL A 402 -35.57 3.68 5.75
CA VAL A 402 -35.50 4.82 4.83
C VAL A 402 -34.58 4.49 3.66
N TYR A 403 -35.08 4.65 2.45
CA TYR A 403 -34.34 4.46 1.19
C TYR A 403 -33.82 5.78 0.62
N TYR A 404 -34.61 6.86 0.67
CA TYR A 404 -34.19 8.18 0.20
C TYR A 404 -34.59 9.27 1.18
N ARG A 405 -33.76 10.32 1.22
CA ARG A 405 -33.99 11.55 1.98
C ARG A 405 -33.76 12.76 1.09
N CYS A 406 -34.48 13.85 1.36
CA CYS A 406 -34.19 15.13 0.77
C CYS A 406 -33.02 15.81 1.48
N ASN A 407 -32.11 16.40 0.71
CA ASN A 407 -31.04 17.25 1.20
C ASN A 407 -30.73 18.32 0.14
N PRO A 408 -30.93 19.62 0.42
CA PRO A 408 -30.69 20.67 -0.57
C PRO A 408 -29.21 20.99 -0.79
N ILE A 409 -28.31 20.42 0.01
CA ILE A 409 -26.86 20.66 -0.09
C ILE A 409 -26.33 20.09 -1.42
N PRO A 410 -25.58 20.88 -2.22
CA PRO A 410 -24.96 20.40 -3.45
C PRO A 410 -23.96 19.27 -3.22
N HIS A 411 -23.93 18.30 -4.13
CA HIS A 411 -22.97 17.20 -4.10
C HIS A 411 -21.59 17.64 -4.60
N HIS A 412 -20.52 17.14 -3.97
CA HIS A 412 -19.14 17.55 -4.29
C HIS A 412 -18.72 17.27 -5.75
N ARG A 413 -19.25 16.21 -6.37
CA ARG A 413 -18.99 15.84 -7.78
C ARG A 413 -20.01 16.35 -8.80
N ILE A 414 -21.30 16.31 -8.46
CA ILE A 414 -22.41 16.48 -9.43
C ILE A 414 -23.24 17.74 -9.15
N GLY A 415 -22.80 18.57 -8.20
CA GLY A 415 -23.43 19.83 -7.86
C GLY A 415 -24.88 19.68 -7.39
N SER A 416 -25.72 20.63 -7.77
CA SER A 416 -27.13 20.70 -7.36
C SER A 416 -28.07 19.89 -8.26
N LYS A 417 -27.55 18.94 -9.05
CA LYS A 417 -28.37 18.14 -9.99
C LYS A 417 -29.46 17.34 -9.27
N TYR A 418 -29.16 16.86 -8.07
CA TYR A 418 -30.10 16.09 -7.25
C TYR A 418 -30.32 16.79 -5.90
N LYS A 419 -31.57 16.71 -5.41
CA LYS A 419 -31.98 17.18 -4.08
C LYS A 419 -32.41 16.04 -3.16
N ILE A 420 -32.38 14.82 -3.69
CA ILE A 420 -32.65 13.59 -2.97
C ILE A 420 -31.42 12.70 -3.07
N TYR A 421 -31.12 12.00 -1.99
CA TYR A 421 -29.96 11.13 -1.93
C TYR A 421 -30.36 9.79 -1.31
N PRO A 422 -29.92 8.67 -1.91
CA PRO A 422 -30.20 7.37 -1.35
C PRO A 422 -29.45 7.19 -0.03
N THR A 423 -30.02 6.38 0.86
CA THR A 423 -29.30 5.92 2.05
C THR A 423 -28.32 4.82 1.68
N TYR A 424 -27.30 4.63 2.51
CA TYR A 424 -26.35 3.53 2.36
C TYR A 424 -27.06 2.17 2.26
N ASP A 425 -28.07 1.94 3.10
CA ASP A 425 -28.81 0.67 3.13
C ASP A 425 -29.58 0.38 1.83
N PHE A 426 -29.93 1.42 1.05
CA PHE A 426 -30.59 1.26 -0.26
C PHE A 426 -29.59 1.21 -1.42
N ALA A 427 -28.58 2.08 -1.41
CA ALA A 427 -27.61 2.17 -2.50
C ALA A 427 -26.62 1.00 -2.53
N CYS A 428 -26.07 0.62 -1.37
CA CYS A 428 -25.01 -0.39 -1.30
C CYS A 428 -25.41 -1.77 -1.86
N PRO A 429 -26.59 -2.35 -1.52
CA PRO A 429 -26.99 -3.64 -2.09
C PRO A 429 -27.20 -3.61 -3.59
N PHE A 430 -27.67 -2.47 -4.13
CA PHE A 430 -27.85 -2.26 -5.56
C PHE A 430 -26.52 -2.18 -6.30
N VAL A 431 -25.64 -1.26 -5.86
CA VAL A 431 -24.36 -1.00 -6.54
C VAL A 431 -23.44 -2.21 -6.43
N ASP A 432 -23.38 -2.88 -5.29
CA ASP A 432 -22.61 -4.13 -5.16
C ASP A 432 -23.07 -5.18 -6.19
N SER A 433 -24.38 -5.34 -6.39
CA SER A 433 -24.89 -6.32 -7.36
C SER A 433 -24.55 -5.93 -8.79
N VAL A 434 -24.79 -4.67 -9.16
CA VAL A 434 -24.57 -4.10 -10.51
C VAL A 434 -23.09 -4.06 -10.90
N GLU A 435 -22.20 -3.76 -9.95
CA GLU A 435 -20.74 -3.76 -10.18
C GLU A 435 -20.14 -5.17 -10.27
N GLY A 436 -20.95 -6.22 -10.10
CA GLY A 436 -20.47 -7.59 -10.15
C GLY A 436 -19.75 -8.02 -8.87
N ILE A 437 -19.88 -7.28 -7.76
CA ILE A 437 -19.28 -7.68 -6.48
C ILE A 437 -19.80 -9.06 -6.11
N THR A 438 -18.89 -9.99 -5.90
CA THR A 438 -19.22 -11.35 -5.45
C THR A 438 -19.26 -11.41 -3.94
N HIS A 439 -18.30 -10.74 -3.29
CA HIS A 439 -18.08 -10.77 -1.86
C HIS A 439 -17.99 -9.35 -1.30
N ALA A 440 -18.92 -9.02 -0.43
CA ALA A 440 -19.02 -7.76 0.26
C ALA A 440 -18.38 -7.88 1.65
N LEU A 441 -17.12 -7.49 1.78
CA LEU A 441 -16.45 -7.44 3.09
C LEU A 441 -16.95 -6.25 3.90
N ARG A 442 -17.36 -6.50 5.15
CA ARG A 442 -17.75 -5.44 6.10
C ARG A 442 -17.44 -5.79 7.54
N SER A 443 -17.41 -4.78 8.40
CA SER A 443 -17.24 -4.98 9.84
C SER A 443 -18.48 -5.63 10.47
N SER A 444 -18.28 -6.43 11.50
CA SER A 444 -19.35 -7.10 12.26
C SER A 444 -20.32 -6.15 12.99
N GLU A 445 -20.02 -4.84 13.05
CA GLU A 445 -20.94 -3.83 13.59
C GLU A 445 -22.20 -3.63 12.73
N TYR A 446 -22.20 -4.13 11.50
CA TYR A 446 -23.34 -4.11 10.58
C TYR A 446 -24.13 -5.42 10.56
N HIS A 447 -23.85 -6.37 11.45
CA HIS A 447 -24.43 -7.72 11.42
C HIS A 447 -25.96 -7.73 11.33
N ASP A 448 -26.62 -6.92 12.15
CA ASP A 448 -28.09 -6.85 12.15
C ASP A 448 -28.65 -6.38 10.80
N ARG A 449 -27.88 -5.62 10.01
CA ARG A 449 -28.26 -5.13 8.68
C ARG A 449 -28.00 -6.14 7.57
N ASN A 450 -27.48 -7.33 7.88
CA ASN A 450 -27.28 -8.38 6.89
C ASN A 450 -28.61 -8.82 6.29
N ALA A 451 -29.62 -9.07 7.13
CA ALA A 451 -30.95 -9.45 6.67
C ALA A 451 -31.58 -8.35 5.81
N GLN A 452 -31.45 -7.09 6.23
CA GLN A 452 -31.90 -5.92 5.48
C GLN A 452 -31.27 -5.85 4.08
N TYR A 453 -29.95 -6.01 3.99
CA TYR A 453 -29.22 -5.99 2.71
C TYR A 453 -29.76 -7.04 1.73
N TYR A 454 -29.91 -8.29 2.18
CA TYR A 454 -30.41 -9.37 1.33
C TYR A 454 -31.87 -9.17 0.92
N ARG A 455 -32.72 -8.72 1.85
CA ARG A 455 -34.12 -8.45 1.55
C ARG A 455 -34.27 -7.35 0.49
N ILE A 456 -33.45 -6.31 0.57
CA ILE A 456 -33.45 -5.24 -0.44
C ILE A 456 -32.99 -5.78 -1.80
N GLN A 457 -31.97 -6.64 -1.88
CA GLN A 457 -31.56 -7.28 -3.14
C GLN A 457 -32.69 -8.13 -3.74
N GLU A 458 -33.38 -8.90 -2.91
CA GLU A 458 -34.52 -9.72 -3.33
C GLU A 458 -35.66 -8.85 -3.88
N ASP A 459 -36.06 -7.80 -3.14
CA ASP A 459 -37.14 -6.91 -3.54
C ASP A 459 -36.83 -6.19 -4.87
N MET A 460 -35.57 -5.84 -5.10
CA MET A 460 -35.08 -5.25 -6.36
C MET A 460 -34.96 -6.25 -7.52
N GLY A 461 -34.93 -7.56 -7.23
CA GLY A 461 -34.70 -8.64 -8.19
C GLY A 461 -33.23 -8.76 -8.63
N LEU A 462 -32.29 -8.52 -7.72
CA LEU A 462 -30.86 -8.46 -7.98
C LEU A 462 -30.14 -9.77 -7.65
N ARG A 463 -28.96 -9.97 -8.27
CA ARG A 463 -28.06 -11.06 -7.93
C ARG A 463 -27.60 -10.90 -6.47
N LYS A 464 -27.65 -12.00 -5.73
CA LYS A 464 -27.14 -12.07 -4.34
C LYS A 464 -25.63 -11.83 -4.29
N VAL A 465 -25.21 -10.99 -3.34
CA VAL A 465 -23.80 -10.72 -3.03
C VAL A 465 -23.47 -11.31 -1.67
N HIS A 466 -22.42 -12.12 -1.56
CA HIS A 466 -22.06 -12.78 -0.30
C HIS A 466 -21.43 -11.79 0.67
N ILE A 467 -22.05 -11.56 1.82
CA ILE A 467 -21.43 -10.74 2.86
C ILE A 467 -20.42 -11.57 3.65
N TYR A 468 -19.21 -11.02 3.78
CA TYR A 468 -18.18 -11.54 4.66
C TYR A 468 -17.88 -10.56 5.79
N GLU A 469 -18.00 -11.02 7.03
CA GLU A 469 -17.86 -10.15 8.20
C GLU A 469 -16.52 -10.33 8.90
N PHE A 470 -15.91 -9.23 9.30
CA PHE A 470 -14.68 -9.20 10.09
C PHE A 470 -14.81 -8.28 11.29
N SER A 471 -14.04 -8.53 12.36
CA SER A 471 -14.07 -7.63 13.52
C SER A 471 -13.42 -6.28 13.21
N ARG A 472 -14.04 -5.21 13.71
CA ARG A 472 -13.43 -3.88 13.67
C ARG A 472 -12.14 -3.84 14.49
N LEU A 473 -11.07 -3.30 13.92
CA LEU A 473 -9.82 -3.06 14.65
C LEU A 473 -10.02 -1.96 15.69
N ASN A 474 -9.64 -2.23 16.94
CA ASN A 474 -9.55 -1.24 18.01
C ASN A 474 -8.15 -1.27 18.61
N MET A 475 -7.56 -0.11 18.84
CA MET A 475 -6.23 0.05 19.43
C MET A 475 -6.36 0.66 20.83
N VAL A 476 -5.53 0.18 21.76
CA VAL A 476 -5.33 0.82 23.07
C VAL A 476 -4.69 2.20 22.88
N TYR A 477 -4.99 3.15 23.78
CA TYR A 477 -4.45 4.52 23.74
C TYR A 477 -4.78 5.28 22.45
N THR A 478 -5.84 4.89 21.73
CA THR A 478 -6.15 5.43 20.41
C THR A 478 -7.65 5.56 20.18
N LEU A 479 -8.04 6.62 19.50
CA LEU A 479 -9.40 6.87 19.06
C LEU A 479 -9.46 6.80 17.54
N LEU A 480 -10.38 6.01 17.00
CA LEU A 480 -10.60 5.87 15.55
C LEU A 480 -11.88 6.57 15.08
N SER A 481 -12.50 7.39 15.94
CA SER A 481 -13.70 8.13 15.54
C SER A 481 -13.30 9.37 14.76
N LYS A 482 -13.73 9.49 13.50
CA LYS A 482 -13.49 10.68 12.65
C LYS A 482 -13.78 12.00 13.38
N ARG A 483 -14.93 12.09 14.06
CA ARG A 483 -15.32 13.27 14.86
C ARG A 483 -14.28 13.61 15.94
N LYS A 484 -13.74 12.61 16.63
CA LYS A 484 -12.76 12.81 17.71
C LYS A 484 -11.38 13.16 17.16
N LEU A 485 -10.98 12.54 16.05
CA LEU A 485 -9.73 12.87 15.36
C LEU A 485 -9.75 14.30 14.83
N LEU A 486 -10.84 14.70 14.18
CA LEU A 486 -11.06 16.08 13.72
C LEU A 486 -10.94 17.08 14.88
N TRP A 487 -11.46 16.74 16.07
CA TRP A 487 -11.33 17.59 17.24
C TRP A 487 -9.87 17.84 17.64
N PHE A 488 -9.00 16.82 17.63
CA PHE A 488 -7.58 17.00 17.94
C PHE A 488 -6.89 17.96 16.96
N VAL A 489 -7.22 17.86 15.66
CA VAL A 489 -6.70 18.75 14.62
C VAL A 489 -7.21 20.18 14.82
N GLN A 490 -8.53 20.35 14.97
CA GLN A 490 -9.16 21.68 15.13
C GLN A 490 -8.72 22.40 16.41
N ASN A 491 -8.30 21.68 17.44
CA ASN A 491 -7.83 22.25 18.70
C ASN A 491 -6.30 22.34 18.79
N GLY A 492 -5.58 22.16 17.68
CA GLY A 492 -4.12 22.30 17.61
C GLY A 492 -3.37 21.37 18.56
N LYS A 493 -3.93 20.19 18.86
CA LYS A 493 -3.28 19.17 19.73
C LYS A 493 -2.33 18.26 18.94
N VAL A 494 -2.37 18.37 17.61
CA VAL A 494 -1.51 17.71 16.65
C VAL A 494 -1.21 18.65 15.49
N ASP A 495 -0.17 18.36 14.73
CA ASP A 495 0.26 19.20 13.60
C ASP A 495 -0.73 19.14 12.43
N GLY A 496 -1.44 18.02 12.29
CA GLY A 496 -2.34 17.76 11.18
C GLY A 496 -2.83 16.32 11.15
N TRP A 497 -3.43 15.91 10.04
CA TRP A 497 -3.89 14.54 9.82
C TRP A 497 -2.76 13.54 9.62
N ASP A 498 -1.58 14.01 9.22
CA ASP A 498 -0.37 13.24 9.01
C ASP A 498 0.57 13.22 10.23
N ASP A 499 0.15 13.78 11.38
CA ASP A 499 0.94 13.76 12.62
C ASP A 499 1.38 12.32 12.96
N ALA A 500 2.66 12.12 13.28
CA ALA A 500 3.22 10.79 13.53
C ALA A 500 2.57 10.04 14.72
N ARG A 501 1.86 10.76 15.59
CA ARG A 501 1.12 10.19 16.73
C ARG A 501 -0.33 9.82 16.36
N PHE A 502 -0.82 10.28 15.20
CA PHE A 502 -2.15 9.96 14.72
C PHE A 502 -2.23 8.53 14.18
N PRO A 503 -3.39 7.86 14.33
CA PRO A 503 -3.62 6.52 13.81
C PRO A 503 -4.01 6.52 12.32
N THR A 504 -3.83 7.64 11.61
CA THR A 504 -4.07 7.77 10.18
C THR A 504 -3.03 6.97 9.39
N VAL A 505 -3.34 6.59 8.15
CA VAL A 505 -2.37 5.92 7.28
C VAL A 505 -1.13 6.80 7.09
N GLN A 506 -1.34 8.08 6.80
CA GLN A 506 -0.26 9.05 6.63
C GLN A 506 0.56 9.21 7.92
N GLY A 507 -0.09 9.31 9.08
CA GLY A 507 0.59 9.47 10.38
C GLY A 507 1.46 8.27 10.73
N ILE A 508 0.94 7.06 10.63
CA ILE A 508 1.71 5.85 10.97
C ILE A 508 2.87 5.61 9.98
N VAL A 509 2.68 5.93 8.69
CA VAL A 509 3.75 5.82 7.68
C VAL A 509 4.80 6.91 7.89
N ARG A 510 4.41 8.16 8.17
CA ARG A 510 5.33 9.26 8.52
C ARG A 510 6.16 8.92 9.76
N ARG A 511 5.59 8.19 10.73
CA ARG A 511 6.32 7.69 11.90
C ARG A 511 7.35 6.61 11.56
N GLY A 512 7.30 6.01 10.37
CA GLY A 512 8.23 4.96 9.93
C GLY A 512 7.65 3.54 9.98
N LEU A 513 6.33 3.38 10.06
CA LEU A 513 5.70 2.07 9.90
C LEU A 513 5.80 1.59 8.45
N GLN A 514 6.39 0.41 8.26
CA GLN A 514 6.40 -0.27 6.97
C GLN A 514 5.03 -0.89 6.69
N VAL A 515 4.53 -0.70 5.47
CA VAL A 515 3.22 -1.24 5.04
C VAL A 515 3.18 -2.77 5.18
N GLU A 516 4.29 -3.44 4.87
CA GLU A 516 4.48 -4.88 5.08
C GLU A 516 4.19 -5.32 6.53
N ALA A 517 4.63 -4.52 7.52
CA ALA A 517 4.37 -4.79 8.93
C ALA A 517 2.88 -4.68 9.26
N LEU A 518 2.20 -3.70 8.67
CA LEU A 518 0.77 -3.50 8.83
C LEU A 518 -0.04 -4.64 8.20
N ILE A 519 0.37 -5.12 7.02
CA ILE A 519 -0.21 -6.29 6.35
C ILE A 519 -0.08 -7.52 7.26
N GLN A 520 1.13 -7.84 7.71
CA GLN A 520 1.36 -8.98 8.62
C GLN A 520 0.52 -8.87 9.90
N PHE A 521 0.45 -7.69 10.50
CA PHE A 521 -0.37 -7.46 11.70
C PHE A 521 -1.86 -7.66 11.47
N ILE A 522 -2.39 -7.30 10.30
CA ILE A 522 -3.80 -7.51 9.93
C ILE A 522 -4.07 -8.99 9.64
N LEU A 523 -3.20 -9.66 8.89
CA LEU A 523 -3.34 -11.08 8.56
C LEU A 523 -3.22 -11.97 9.79
N GLU A 524 -2.35 -11.66 10.74
CA GLU A 524 -2.24 -12.37 12.02
C GLU A 524 -3.53 -12.30 12.86
N GLN A 525 -4.35 -11.26 12.69
CA GLN A 525 -5.66 -11.19 13.34
C GLN A 525 -6.67 -12.13 12.68
N GLY A 526 -6.50 -12.38 11.38
CA GLY A 526 -7.42 -13.12 10.55
C GLY A 526 -8.80 -12.45 10.46
N ALA A 527 -9.76 -13.19 9.92
CA ALA A 527 -11.14 -12.76 9.80
C ALA A 527 -11.99 -13.04 11.06
N SER A 528 -11.35 -13.11 12.24
CA SER A 528 -12.09 -13.30 13.48
C SER A 528 -13.18 -12.24 13.62
N LYS A 529 -14.38 -12.68 14.01
CA LYS A 529 -15.52 -11.78 14.32
C LYS A 529 -15.41 -11.16 15.72
N ASN A 530 -14.48 -11.65 16.55
CA ASN A 530 -14.31 -11.19 17.93
C ASN A 530 -13.69 -9.79 17.98
N LEU A 531 -14.35 -8.90 18.73
CA LEU A 531 -13.85 -7.56 19.03
C LEU A 531 -12.64 -7.66 19.95
N ASN A 532 -11.45 -7.50 19.37
CA ASN A 532 -10.19 -7.50 20.12
C ASN A 532 -9.66 -6.07 20.24
N LEU A 533 -9.15 -5.75 21.44
CA LEU A 533 -8.45 -4.52 21.71
C LEU A 533 -6.94 -4.79 21.60
N MET A 534 -6.28 -4.15 20.64
CA MET A 534 -4.89 -4.45 20.26
C MET A 534 -3.93 -3.39 20.80
N GLU A 535 -2.72 -3.82 21.18
CA GLU A 535 -1.65 -2.95 21.65
C GLU A 535 -0.72 -2.54 20.49
N TRP A 536 -0.20 -1.32 20.53
CA TRP A 536 0.73 -0.81 19.51
C TRP A 536 2.06 -1.56 19.50
N ASP A 537 2.53 -2.02 20.66
CA ASP A 537 3.80 -2.76 20.78
C ASP A 537 3.84 -3.99 19.87
N LYS A 538 2.70 -4.66 19.68
CA LYS A 538 2.64 -5.81 18.76
C LYS A 538 2.97 -5.39 17.32
N LEU A 539 2.35 -4.32 16.84
CA LEU A 539 2.60 -3.80 15.50
C LEU A 539 4.03 -3.26 15.36
N TRP A 540 4.53 -2.52 16.34
CA TRP A 540 5.90 -1.99 16.32
C TRP A 540 6.97 -3.07 16.42
N ASN A 541 6.69 -4.18 17.13
CA ASN A 541 7.59 -5.33 17.16
C ASN A 541 7.68 -6.03 15.81
N ILE A 542 6.57 -6.15 15.07
CA ILE A 542 6.57 -6.66 13.69
C ILE A 542 7.38 -5.70 12.80
N ASN A 543 7.13 -4.39 12.90
CA ASN A 543 7.87 -3.39 12.15
C ASN A 543 9.38 -3.44 12.43
N LYS A 544 9.76 -3.55 13.71
CA LYS A 544 11.15 -3.68 14.15
C LYS A 544 11.83 -4.89 13.52
N LYS A 545 11.16 -6.05 13.46
CA LYS A 545 11.71 -7.26 12.82
C LYS A 545 11.99 -7.08 11.32
N ILE A 546 11.26 -6.20 10.66
CA ILE A 546 11.45 -5.88 9.23
C ILE A 546 12.60 -4.88 9.06
N ILE A 547 12.62 -3.79 9.84
CA ILE A 547 13.60 -2.71 9.65
C ILE A 547 14.97 -3.00 10.28
N ASP A 548 15.02 -3.68 11.44
CA ASP A 548 16.28 -3.87 12.17
C ASP A 548 17.32 -4.64 11.33
N PRO A 549 17.02 -5.74 10.63
CA PRO A 549 18.03 -6.44 9.84
C PRO A 549 18.70 -5.58 8.74
N VAL A 550 18.04 -4.52 8.26
CA VAL A 550 18.44 -3.75 7.07
C VAL A 550 18.83 -2.29 7.34
N CYS A 551 18.41 -1.69 8.45
CA CYS A 551 18.52 -0.25 8.70
C CYS A 551 19.98 0.25 8.91
N PRO A 552 20.49 1.29 8.26
CA PRO A 552 21.81 1.87 8.59
C PRO A 552 21.94 2.31 10.07
N ARG A 553 23.11 2.10 10.69
CA ARG A 553 23.38 2.45 12.10
C ARG A 553 24.11 3.78 12.20
N HIS A 554 23.46 4.74 12.85
CA HIS A 554 23.98 6.08 13.10
C HIS A 554 24.08 6.34 14.61
N THR A 555 24.92 7.31 14.96
CA THR A 555 25.10 7.77 16.34
C THR A 555 24.75 9.25 16.39
N ALA A 556 24.01 9.64 17.41
CA ALA A 556 23.73 11.03 17.75
C ALA A 556 23.90 11.16 19.26
N ILE A 557 24.34 12.33 19.72
CA ILE A 557 24.50 12.69 21.12
C ILE A 557 23.80 14.03 21.29
N LEU A 558 23.04 14.20 22.38
CA LEU A 558 22.38 15.47 22.65
C LEU A 558 23.42 16.55 22.97
N GLU A 559 23.31 17.70 22.32
CA GLU A 559 24.31 18.77 22.44
C GLU A 559 24.45 19.28 23.89
N GLU A 560 23.35 19.41 24.63
CA GLU A 560 23.39 19.87 26.02
C GLU A 560 23.85 18.79 27.01
N ARG A 561 23.97 17.53 26.56
CA ARG A 561 24.33 16.36 27.38
C ARG A 561 25.55 15.61 26.85
N ARG A 562 26.40 16.27 26.06
CA ARG A 562 27.66 15.69 25.62
C ARG A 562 28.76 15.93 26.65
N VAL A 563 29.55 14.90 26.92
CA VAL A 563 30.75 14.95 27.77
C VAL A 563 31.97 14.72 26.91
N LEU A 564 33.01 15.53 27.11
CA LEU A 564 34.28 15.36 26.43
C LEU A 564 35.07 14.23 27.08
N LEU A 565 35.47 13.23 26.30
CA LEU A 565 36.45 12.22 26.68
C LEU A 565 37.75 12.46 25.89
N THR A 566 38.82 12.75 26.64
CA THR A 566 40.17 12.91 26.10
C THR A 566 40.97 11.63 26.27
N LEU A 567 41.38 11.02 25.16
CA LEU A 567 42.21 9.81 25.14
C LEU A 567 43.69 10.21 25.08
N THR A 568 44.44 10.07 26.17
CA THR A 568 45.80 10.65 26.27
C THR A 568 46.79 10.05 25.27
N ASN A 569 46.68 8.75 24.99
CA ASN A 569 47.40 8.00 23.96
C ASN A 569 46.57 7.77 22.68
N GLY A 570 45.54 8.59 22.45
CA GLY A 570 44.78 8.62 21.21
C GLY A 570 45.62 9.10 20.00
N PRO A 571 45.08 9.06 18.78
CA PRO A 571 45.80 9.46 17.57
C PRO A 571 46.26 10.92 17.63
N GLU A 572 47.51 11.20 17.23
CA GLU A 572 48.08 12.55 17.24
C GLU A 572 47.39 13.48 16.23
N SER A 573 47.04 12.95 15.06
CA SER A 573 46.25 13.63 14.04
C SER A 573 44.96 12.85 13.74
N PRO A 574 43.83 13.55 13.50
CA PRO A 574 42.60 12.90 13.08
C PRO A 574 42.82 12.05 11.83
N PHE A 575 42.22 10.86 11.81
CA PHE A 575 42.22 10.01 10.62
C PHE A 575 40.86 9.38 10.41
N VAL A 576 40.58 8.98 9.16
CA VAL A 576 39.27 8.45 8.76
C VAL A 576 39.40 6.97 8.44
N ARG A 577 38.43 6.17 8.91
CA ARG A 577 38.23 4.80 8.43
C ARG A 577 36.85 4.66 7.81
N VAL A 578 36.79 3.90 6.73
CA VAL A 578 35.53 3.45 6.15
C VAL A 578 35.07 2.22 6.92
N VAL A 579 33.87 2.30 7.50
CA VAL A 579 33.27 1.22 8.28
C VAL A 579 31.86 0.91 7.77
N PRO A 580 31.39 -0.34 7.87
CA PRO A 580 30.03 -0.69 7.47
C PRO A 580 28.98 0.10 8.26
N LYS A 581 27.94 0.60 7.57
CA LYS A 581 26.74 1.15 8.23
C LYS A 581 25.94 0.07 8.94
N HIS A 582 26.05 -1.18 8.52
CA HIS A 582 25.50 -2.32 9.25
C HIS A 582 26.42 -3.54 9.16
N LYS A 583 26.83 -4.07 10.31
CA LYS A 583 27.80 -5.18 10.42
C LYS A 583 27.35 -6.47 9.72
N LYS A 584 26.04 -6.71 9.63
CA LYS A 584 25.47 -7.95 9.08
C LYS A 584 24.76 -7.76 7.73
N TYR A 585 24.69 -6.53 7.21
CA TYR A 585 23.98 -6.21 5.96
C TYR A 585 24.81 -5.25 5.11
N ALA A 586 25.59 -5.81 4.20
CA ALA A 586 26.50 -5.04 3.34
C ALA A 586 25.76 -4.00 2.47
N ASN A 587 24.52 -4.28 2.06
CA ASN A 587 23.71 -3.37 1.25
C ASN A 587 23.28 -2.09 1.99
N ALA A 588 23.46 -2.00 3.32
CA ALA A 588 23.34 -0.73 4.04
C ALA A 588 24.43 0.28 3.65
N GLY A 589 25.47 -0.18 2.96
CA GLY A 589 26.62 0.60 2.55
C GLY A 589 27.60 0.86 3.69
N GLU A 590 28.49 1.82 3.45
CA GLU A 590 29.57 2.17 4.36
C GLU A 590 29.46 3.64 4.79
N LYS A 591 30.15 4.00 5.88
CA LYS A 591 30.29 5.36 6.38
C LYS A 591 31.75 5.65 6.68
N ALA A 592 32.18 6.88 6.42
CA ALA A 592 33.44 7.40 6.93
C ALA A 592 33.25 7.74 8.42
N THR A 593 34.16 7.26 9.27
CA THR A 593 34.19 7.60 10.70
C THR A 593 35.56 8.18 11.01
N THR A 594 35.55 9.40 11.55
CA THR A 594 36.75 10.13 11.96
C THR A 594 37.13 9.72 13.37
N PHE A 595 38.39 9.38 13.58
CA PHE A 595 38.96 8.99 14.87
C PHE A 595 39.89 10.11 15.34
N THR A 596 39.65 10.61 16.54
CA THR A 596 40.30 11.80 17.10
C THR A 596 40.73 11.55 18.54
N LYS A 597 41.72 12.30 19.04
CA LYS A 597 42.13 12.24 20.45
C LYS A 597 40.99 12.58 21.42
N LYS A 598 40.10 13.48 20.99
CA LYS A 598 38.96 14.00 21.75
C LYS A 598 37.66 13.51 21.12
N ILE A 599 36.79 12.92 21.93
CA ILE A 599 35.49 12.42 21.47
C ILE A 599 34.39 12.85 22.44
N TRP A 600 33.17 12.96 21.92
CA TRP A 600 31.96 13.17 22.68
C TRP A 600 31.31 11.84 23.04
N ILE A 601 30.83 11.73 24.27
CA ILE A 601 29.94 10.66 24.75
C ILE A 601 28.72 11.26 25.44
N GLU A 602 27.67 10.47 25.64
CA GLU A 602 26.45 10.91 26.32
C GLU A 602 26.68 11.04 27.84
N GLN A 603 26.06 12.04 28.48
CA GLN A 603 26.16 12.31 29.91
C GLN A 603 25.76 11.11 30.77
N ALA A 604 24.67 10.43 30.40
CA ALA A 604 24.16 9.28 31.15
C ALA A 604 25.18 8.13 31.14
N ASP A 605 25.84 7.92 30.00
CA ASP A 605 26.91 6.93 29.86
C ASP A 605 28.14 7.35 30.69
N ALA A 606 28.53 8.62 30.61
CA ALA A 606 29.65 9.17 31.38
C ALA A 606 29.46 9.01 32.91
N MET A 607 28.22 9.18 33.40
CA MET A 607 27.88 9.02 34.82
C MET A 607 27.90 7.56 35.29
N ALA A 608 27.72 6.60 34.38
CA ALA A 608 27.73 5.18 34.71
C ALA A 608 29.15 4.59 34.85
N ILE A 609 30.16 5.31 34.37
CA ILE A 609 31.56 4.89 34.36
C ILE A 609 32.20 5.09 35.73
N SER A 610 33.02 4.13 36.15
CA SER A 610 33.91 4.23 37.30
C SER A 610 35.36 4.52 36.91
N VAL A 611 36.13 5.11 37.83
CA VAL A 611 37.58 5.26 37.66
C VAL A 611 38.23 3.88 37.54
N ASP A 612 39.21 3.77 36.64
CA ASP A 612 39.88 2.54 36.21
C ASP A 612 38.99 1.49 35.53
N GLU A 613 37.75 1.85 35.17
CA GLU A 613 36.88 0.96 34.42
C GLU A 613 37.30 0.87 32.95
N GLU A 614 37.36 -0.36 32.45
CA GLU A 614 37.56 -0.64 31.03
C GLU A 614 36.21 -0.64 30.30
N ILE A 615 36.09 0.24 29.31
CA ILE A 615 34.90 0.43 28.48
C ILE A 615 35.19 0.04 27.02
N THR A 616 34.18 -0.37 26.27
CA THR A 616 34.27 -0.49 24.81
C THR A 616 33.78 0.79 24.16
N LEU A 617 34.60 1.42 23.32
CA LEU A 617 34.18 2.42 22.33
C LEU A 617 33.74 1.69 21.06
N MET A 618 32.45 1.79 20.73
CA MET A 618 31.84 1.03 19.64
C MET A 618 32.59 1.27 18.32
N ASP A 619 32.95 0.19 17.63
CA ASP A 619 33.70 0.18 16.36
C ASP A 619 35.11 0.79 16.38
N TRP A 620 35.66 1.04 17.59
CA TRP A 620 37.03 1.50 17.78
C TRP A 620 37.88 0.47 18.56
N GLY A 621 37.45 0.08 19.76
CA GLY A 621 38.22 -0.76 20.68
C GLY A 621 37.96 -0.39 22.13
N ASN A 622 38.75 -0.94 23.05
CA ASN A 622 38.59 -0.63 24.47
C ASN A 622 39.38 0.61 24.89
N ALA A 623 38.93 1.25 25.96
CA ALA A 623 39.63 2.31 26.66
C ALA A 623 39.48 2.14 28.18
N ILE A 624 40.47 2.56 28.94
CA ILE A 624 40.45 2.57 30.41
C ILE A 624 40.31 4.02 30.85
N ILE A 625 39.27 4.32 31.62
CA ILE A 625 39.02 5.68 32.13
C ILE A 625 39.85 5.88 33.39
N LYS A 626 40.71 6.91 33.40
CA LYS A 626 41.66 7.18 34.48
C LYS A 626 41.22 8.31 35.39
N GLU A 627 40.54 9.31 34.83
CA GLU A 627 40.06 10.44 35.62
C GLU A 627 38.64 10.81 35.18
N ILE A 628 37.81 11.16 36.16
CA ILE A 628 36.43 11.60 35.97
C ILE A 628 36.29 12.95 36.66
N ASN A 629 36.24 14.02 35.87
CA ASN A 629 36.05 15.37 36.38
C ASN A 629 34.55 15.64 36.49
N LYS A 630 34.12 16.05 37.69
CA LYS A 630 32.73 16.39 37.99
C LYS A 630 32.62 17.85 38.37
N GLY A 631 31.66 18.54 37.77
CA GLY A 631 31.25 19.88 38.15
C GLY A 631 30.30 19.89 39.36
N PRO A 632 29.69 21.05 39.65
CA PRO A 632 28.64 21.17 40.66
C PRO A 632 27.51 20.16 40.43
N GLU A 633 26.87 19.69 41.50
CA GLU A 633 25.73 18.74 41.45
C GLU A 633 26.06 17.33 40.91
N GLY A 634 27.34 16.99 40.74
CA GLY A 634 27.77 15.64 40.35
C GLY A 634 27.70 15.35 38.85
N ILE A 635 27.47 16.38 38.03
CA ILE A 635 27.50 16.32 36.57
C ILE A 635 28.96 16.09 36.12
N VAL A 636 29.21 15.05 35.34
CA VAL A 636 30.52 14.80 34.73
C VAL A 636 30.77 15.87 33.65
N THR A 637 31.86 16.61 33.77
CA THR A 637 32.24 17.67 32.80
C THR A 637 33.28 17.19 31.80
N GLU A 638 34.16 16.28 32.22
CA GLU A 638 35.23 15.75 31.37
C GLU A 638 35.65 14.35 31.87
N LEU A 639 36.06 13.50 30.94
CA LEU A 639 36.72 12.23 31.20
C LEU A 639 38.11 12.22 30.58
N ILE A 640 39.06 11.59 31.27
CA ILE A 640 40.40 11.33 30.73
C ILE A 640 40.63 9.84 30.77
N GLY A 641 41.05 9.27 29.64
CA GLY A 641 41.28 7.85 29.51
C GLY A 641 42.46 7.51 28.62
N VAL A 642 42.76 6.21 28.54
CA VAL A 642 43.79 5.63 27.66
C VAL A 642 43.17 4.56 26.79
N LEU A 643 43.44 4.58 25.49
CA LEU A 643 43.12 3.50 24.58
C LEU A 643 43.86 2.22 25.00
N HIS A 644 43.12 1.12 25.04
CA HIS A 644 43.61 -0.21 25.35
C HIS A 644 43.13 -1.18 24.24
N LEU A 645 43.69 -1.03 23.03
CA LEU A 645 43.21 -1.76 21.84
C LEU A 645 43.48 -3.27 21.89
N GLU A 646 44.39 -3.71 22.76
CA GLU A 646 44.65 -5.14 23.04
C GLU A 646 43.57 -5.76 23.94
N GLY A 647 42.74 -4.92 24.57
CA GLY A 647 41.62 -5.33 25.40
C GLY A 647 40.54 -6.07 24.62
N SER A 648 39.78 -6.90 25.35
CA SER A 648 38.70 -7.69 24.77
C SER A 648 37.36 -6.97 24.89
N VAL A 649 36.70 -6.70 23.76
CA VAL A 649 35.32 -6.15 23.74
C VAL A 649 34.27 -7.09 24.38
N LYS A 650 34.66 -8.34 24.70
CA LYS A 650 33.79 -9.33 25.35
C LYS A 650 33.81 -9.20 26.89
N THR A 651 34.83 -8.58 27.47
CA THR A 651 35.02 -8.52 28.93
C THR A 651 34.45 -7.25 29.55
N THR A 652 34.31 -6.17 28.78
CA THR A 652 33.79 -4.88 29.26
C THR A 652 32.28 -4.91 29.46
N LYS A 653 31.80 -4.29 30.54
CA LYS A 653 30.35 -4.13 30.82
C LYS A 653 29.73 -3.02 29.98
N LEU A 654 30.39 -1.86 29.92
CA LEU A 654 29.91 -0.69 29.21
C LEU A 654 30.40 -0.68 27.76
N LYS A 655 29.47 -0.46 26.83
CA LYS A 655 29.74 -0.38 25.38
C LYS A 655 29.09 0.88 24.85
N LEU A 656 29.90 1.89 24.59
CA LEU A 656 29.46 3.26 24.43
C LEU A 656 29.57 3.69 22.97
N THR A 657 28.54 4.38 22.50
CA THR A 657 28.62 5.12 21.25
C THR A 657 29.29 6.47 21.48
N TRP A 658 29.97 6.97 20.48
CA TRP A 658 30.74 8.20 20.57
C TRP A 658 30.68 8.98 19.25
N LEU A 659 30.96 10.28 19.31
CA LEU A 659 31.16 11.14 18.15
C LEU A 659 32.55 11.78 18.22
N PRO A 660 33.25 11.98 17.10
CA PRO A 660 34.49 12.74 17.11
C PRO A 660 34.23 14.20 17.48
N GLU A 661 35.17 14.82 18.19
CA GLU A 661 35.18 16.27 18.37
C GLU A 661 35.79 16.92 17.12
N ILE A 662 34.93 17.36 16.20
CA ILE A 662 35.26 18.02 14.93
C ILE A 662 34.14 18.99 14.54
N ASP A 663 34.46 19.95 13.67
CA ASP A 663 33.51 20.96 13.18
C ASP A 663 32.52 20.40 12.12
N GLU A 664 32.79 19.22 11.56
CA GLU A 664 31.99 18.60 10.49
C GLU A 664 30.76 17.80 10.99
N LEU A 665 30.46 17.85 12.28
CA LEU A 665 29.27 17.18 12.83
C LEU A 665 27.99 17.81 12.25
N VAL A 666 27.02 16.97 11.87
CA VAL A 666 25.74 17.42 11.32
C VAL A 666 24.75 17.63 12.46
N PRO A 667 24.27 18.87 12.70
CA PRO A 667 23.21 19.12 13.66
C PRO A 667 21.92 18.41 13.24
N THR A 668 21.29 17.69 14.16
CA THR A 668 20.02 17.01 13.90
C THR A 668 19.04 17.22 15.05
N THR A 669 17.75 17.25 14.72
CA THR A 669 16.68 17.27 15.71
C THR A 669 16.15 15.86 15.91
N LEU A 670 16.17 15.38 17.16
CA LEU A 670 15.54 14.12 17.54
C LEU A 670 14.15 14.41 18.10
N VAL A 671 13.14 13.73 17.54
CA VAL A 671 11.74 13.87 17.98
C VAL A 671 11.26 12.52 18.50
N GLU A 672 10.91 12.48 19.79
CA GLU A 672 10.34 11.29 20.42
C GLU A 672 8.81 11.36 20.43
N PHE A 673 8.16 10.29 19.96
CA PHE A 673 6.70 10.21 19.88
C PHE A 673 6.11 9.26 20.93
N GLY A 674 5.40 9.83 21.90
CA GLY A 674 4.60 9.11 22.88
C GLY A 674 3.13 8.91 22.44
N TYR A 675 2.31 8.40 23.37
CA TYR A 675 0.86 8.29 23.17
C TYR A 675 0.17 9.65 23.35
N LEU A 676 -0.77 9.98 22.45
CA LEU A 676 -1.65 11.15 22.63
C LEU A 676 -2.65 10.97 23.79
N ILE A 677 -2.93 9.72 24.16
CA ILE A 677 -3.88 9.35 25.20
C ILE A 677 -3.15 8.45 26.19
N THR A 678 -3.10 8.86 27.45
CA THR A 678 -2.39 8.13 28.51
C THR A 678 -3.26 7.07 29.21
N LYS A 679 -4.59 7.09 28.97
CA LYS A 679 -5.55 6.15 29.56
C LYS A 679 -5.83 4.95 28.63
N LYS A 680 -5.78 3.75 29.21
CA LYS A 680 -5.85 2.46 28.49
C LYS A 680 -7.24 2.12 27.91
N LYS A 681 -8.33 2.49 28.60
CA LYS A 681 -9.71 2.22 28.15
C LYS A 681 -10.37 3.46 27.53
N LYS A 682 -11.31 3.22 26.61
CA LYS A 682 -12.29 4.21 26.13
C LYS A 682 -13.17 4.65 27.32
N GLN A 683 -12.71 5.62 28.09
CA GLN A 683 -13.54 6.35 29.04
C GLN A 683 -14.47 7.29 28.26
N VAL A 684 -15.56 7.76 28.89
CA VAL A 684 -16.48 8.73 28.30
C VAL A 684 -15.66 9.92 27.82
N TRP A 685 -15.89 10.37 26.57
CA TRP A 685 -15.11 11.41 25.89
C TRP A 685 -14.86 12.66 26.75
N SER A 686 -15.81 13.02 27.62
CA SER A 686 -15.70 14.12 28.58
C SER A 686 -14.56 13.96 29.59
N SER A 687 -14.24 12.74 30.01
CA SER A 687 -13.19 12.43 31.01
C SER A 687 -11.77 12.25 30.43
N LEU A 688 -11.65 12.35 29.10
CA LEU A 688 -10.37 12.36 28.38
C LEU A 688 -9.88 13.80 28.11
N LEU A 689 -10.72 14.80 28.37
CA LEU A 689 -10.49 16.23 28.10
C LEU A 689 -10.05 17.03 29.33
N THR A 690 -10.03 16.43 30.53
CA THR A 690 -9.42 17.06 31.70
C THR A 690 -7.93 17.24 31.45
N PRO A 691 -7.35 18.44 31.69
CA PRO A 691 -5.90 18.60 31.72
C PRO A 691 -5.35 17.59 32.72
N THR A 692 -4.64 16.56 32.24
CA THR A 692 -3.94 15.67 33.15
C THR A 692 -2.81 16.48 33.74
N GLU A 693 -2.83 16.64 35.06
CA GLU A 693 -1.65 16.96 35.85
C GLU A 693 -0.46 16.10 35.39
N PRO A 694 0.78 16.62 35.52
CA PRO A 694 1.96 15.80 35.32
C PRO A 694 1.86 14.52 36.16
N PRO A 695 2.39 13.38 35.67
CA PRO A 695 2.23 12.10 36.33
C PRO A 695 2.66 12.17 37.81
N PRO A 696 1.97 11.48 38.74
CA PRO A 696 2.35 11.48 40.14
C PRO A 696 3.76 10.93 40.30
N SER A 697 4.60 11.68 41.01
CA SER A 697 5.95 11.29 41.42
C SER A 697 5.88 10.01 42.25
N THR A 698 6.07 8.87 41.61
CA THR A 698 6.38 7.60 42.28
C THR A 698 7.89 7.42 42.27
N PRO A 699 8.49 6.81 43.31
CA PRO A 699 9.94 6.82 43.50
C PRO A 699 10.62 6.10 42.33
N SER A 700 11.41 6.83 41.58
CA SER A 700 12.13 6.38 40.39
C SER A 700 13.27 5.41 40.74
N SER A 701 13.31 4.26 40.07
CA SER A 701 14.57 3.61 39.68
C SER A 701 15.06 4.26 38.37
N PRO A 702 16.38 4.35 38.11
CA PRO A 702 16.94 5.47 37.37
C PRO A 702 16.81 5.32 35.84
N VAL A 703 16.18 6.30 35.20
CA VAL A 703 16.33 6.64 33.77
C VAL A 703 16.37 8.18 33.71
N PRO A 704 17.43 8.82 33.18
CA PRO A 704 17.53 10.28 33.24
C PRO A 704 16.97 10.95 31.97
N THR A 705 15.75 11.48 32.07
CA THR A 705 15.33 12.64 31.28
C THR A 705 14.59 13.62 32.18
N SER A 706 15.00 14.88 32.19
CA SER A 706 14.10 15.98 32.52
C SER A 706 14.16 17.07 31.44
N ILE A 707 13.03 17.76 31.33
CA ILE A 707 12.55 18.65 30.27
C ILE A 707 12.54 20.08 30.81
N ALA A 708 12.73 21.08 29.94
CA ALA A 708 12.12 22.39 30.11
C ALA A 708 11.63 22.94 28.75
N SER A 709 10.43 23.53 28.78
CA SER A 709 9.61 24.00 27.67
C SER A 709 10.15 25.24 26.95
N TRP A 710 9.87 25.42 25.65
CA TRP A 710 9.68 26.77 25.06
C TRP A 710 8.60 26.80 23.95
N LEU A 711 7.77 27.84 24.03
CA LEU A 711 6.86 28.36 23.02
C LEU A 711 7.63 29.18 21.97
N HIS A 712 7.11 29.16 20.73
CA HIS A 712 7.29 30.16 19.66
C HIS A 712 8.71 30.43 19.12
N CYS A 713 8.91 30.24 17.82
CA CYS A 713 9.50 31.29 16.99
C CYS A 713 9.18 31.13 15.50
N ARG A 714 8.74 32.25 14.92
CA ARG A 714 8.41 32.47 13.50
C ARG A 714 9.69 32.68 12.69
N SER A 715 9.58 32.41 11.39
CA SER A 715 10.57 32.67 10.33
C SER A 715 11.09 34.12 10.31
N PRO A 716 12.33 34.36 9.80
CA PRO A 716 12.90 35.69 9.68
C PRO A 716 12.38 36.42 8.41
N PRO A 717 12.24 37.76 8.42
CA PRO A 717 11.86 38.52 7.22
C PRO A 717 13.08 38.89 6.35
N PRO A 718 12.87 39.21 5.06
CA PRO A 718 13.93 39.60 4.14
C PRO A 718 14.34 41.07 4.34
N SER A 719 15.62 41.34 4.12
CA SER A 719 16.21 42.68 4.14
C SER A 719 16.08 43.39 2.79
N SER A 720 15.57 44.61 2.80
CA SER A 720 15.77 45.59 1.71
C SER A 720 15.83 47.01 2.30
N PRO A 721 16.72 47.89 1.82
CA PRO A 721 16.95 49.21 2.40
C PRO A 721 16.00 50.27 1.83
N SER A 722 15.55 51.20 2.68
CA SER A 722 14.77 52.38 2.31
C SER A 722 15.67 53.57 1.95
N PRO A 723 15.29 54.41 0.97
CA PRO A 723 16.00 55.64 0.64
C PRO A 723 15.51 56.83 1.49
N LYS A 724 16.43 57.76 1.71
CA LYS A 724 16.26 59.03 2.43
C LYS A 724 15.24 59.94 1.73
N GLY A 725 14.25 60.41 2.48
CA GLY A 725 13.48 61.62 2.18
C GLY A 725 14.15 62.83 2.84
N GLY A 726 14.51 63.83 2.04
CA GLY A 726 15.10 65.08 2.50
C GLY A 726 14.06 66.11 2.95
N SER A 727 14.54 67.09 3.70
CA SER A 727 13.95 68.43 3.75
C SER A 727 15.07 69.45 3.95
N GLY A 728 15.04 70.53 3.17
CA GLY A 728 15.74 71.78 3.49
C GLY A 728 16.90 72.20 2.57
N ARG A 729 16.54 73.07 1.62
CA ARG A 729 17.35 73.98 0.78
C ARG A 729 18.09 73.41 -0.43
#